data_AF-A0A5B1CI91-F1
#
_entry.id   AF-A0A5B1CI91-F1
#
_cell.length_a   1.000
_cell.length_b   1.000
_cell.length_c   1.000
_cell.angle_alpha   90.00
_cell.angle_beta   90.00
_cell.angle_gamma   90.00
#
_symmetry.space_group_name_H-M   'P 1'
#
loop_
_entity.id
_entity.type
_entity.pdbx_description
1 polymer ?
#
loop_
_entity_poly.entity_id
_entity_poly.type
_entity_poly.pdbx_seq_one_letter_code
_entity_poly.pdbx_strand_id
1 'polypeptide(L)'
;MAAVGVVCAACDQPNSAEAKFCRGCGHTLYEPCEKCVQPVLLGQKFCGGCGADLDQIVAKKQKQYDEDLASAVAAAKEFEFETSLGLLQRVAEIQDFRFRASAEAAQKAVSRVVELQEKTTSATTAKVAQALAHHQAGELSDVVRLLKDVPSKLLDEETRKIYVQSAGVIEQLKSLEQEFSAASRDKNWVLAGELVHQLQEALPEDRMYQKASTKIAAKLYAKAEALFAAQKYDAAGTRLASIPQRSMTPESEKLIESIEAIQWLKSTIESEPFATPTLGRLAVRLSKLVPDAPDAPGLVKEIAKTLKESRRHPRNHLPPWRGSNSAWTGGDLQFFTRPTKIEFDEGNELLRTKLGRFSVAIGLAIQGLGKARITDEYSMQKKKRNLFGRNQDQPCWGIDVGSHSVKAARLEMIGDTLVLADLFYQELDTGNINVGGAQNSYDQLQPAMDEFKKAHDLESCLVWANLPGSEVTTRFVRLPPVDDKKASELIDQEIRDRIPVPMDELVISRSIAAYDKEDSHGRPLVFSAARKIAVEKRLELFEQTGIKLDGMQADPNAIVNLVAWEFADQLSPATLEDVPANDSEAVKSKAASTPKKKLWGKKQVKAAARFDDKTPAIAWVDAGAASTTLLYVSDETHWFWTVETGGDNLTSALARTSKKTHVEAESLKVQPERLERSANDFSSIELKMDEMQSRFQKIAEDALKQNDRFDVLETYVSGGAALTMGWMRRWAGKMIVR
;
A
#
# COMPACT_ATOMS: atom_id res chain seq x y z
N MET A 1 6.31 110.07 -25.59
CA MET A 1 5.32 108.98 -25.62
C MET A 1 5.53 108.16 -24.37
N ALA A 2 4.62 108.25 -23.39
CA ALA A 2 4.74 107.52 -22.12
C ALA A 2 4.57 106.01 -22.39
N ALA A 3 5.49 105.20 -21.87
CA ALA A 3 5.42 103.75 -21.96
C ALA A 3 4.11 103.25 -21.34
N VAL A 4 3.34 102.46 -22.09
CA VAL A 4 2.07 101.88 -21.63
C VAL A 4 2.39 100.92 -20.50
N GLY A 5 2.04 101.31 -19.27
CA GLY A 5 2.20 100.45 -18.09
C GLY A 5 1.26 99.25 -18.14
N VAL A 6 1.66 98.16 -17.46
CA VAL A 6 0.85 96.95 -17.32
C VAL A 6 0.05 97.01 -16.03
N VAL A 7 -1.23 96.67 -16.11
CA VAL A 7 -2.11 96.55 -14.93
C VAL A 7 -2.05 95.12 -14.40
N CYS A 8 -1.82 94.95 -13.10
CA CYS A 8 -1.81 93.63 -12.48
C CYS A 8 -3.22 93.04 -12.45
N ALA A 9 -3.42 91.88 -13.08
CA ALA A 9 -4.72 91.22 -13.09
C ALA A 9 -5.20 90.72 -11.71
N ALA A 10 -4.31 90.67 -10.70
CA ALA A 10 -4.63 90.22 -9.35
C ALA A 10 -5.09 91.33 -8.39
N CYS A 11 -4.66 92.58 -8.60
CA CYS A 11 -4.95 93.69 -7.67
C CYS A 11 -5.13 95.06 -8.33
N ASP A 12 -5.20 95.11 -9.66
CA ASP A 12 -5.38 96.32 -10.49
C ASP A 12 -4.28 97.39 -10.33
N GLN A 13 -3.19 97.10 -9.62
CA GLN A 13 -2.07 98.02 -9.48
C GLN A 13 -1.37 98.24 -10.83
N PRO A 14 -1.15 99.48 -11.27
CA PRO A 14 -0.35 99.78 -12.46
C PRO A 14 1.15 99.58 -12.18
N ASN A 15 1.84 98.93 -13.10
CA ASN A 15 3.26 98.58 -13.06
C ASN A 15 3.96 99.05 -14.35
N SER A 16 5.29 99.18 -14.32
CA SER A 16 6.06 99.41 -15.55
C SER A 16 6.02 98.18 -16.45
N ALA A 17 6.22 98.36 -17.76
CA ALA A 17 6.16 97.27 -18.73
C ALA A 17 7.24 96.20 -18.49
N GLU A 18 8.39 96.60 -17.93
CA GLU A 18 9.53 95.74 -17.62
C GLU A 18 9.40 94.99 -16.27
N ALA A 19 8.40 95.32 -15.46
CA ALA A 19 8.20 94.70 -14.15
C ALA A 19 7.79 93.23 -14.31
N LYS A 20 8.54 92.31 -13.71
CA LYS A 20 8.19 90.87 -13.70
C LYS A 20 7.16 90.53 -12.63
N PHE A 21 7.16 91.29 -11.54
CA PHE A 21 6.27 91.14 -10.40
C PHE A 21 5.54 92.45 -10.12
N CYS A 22 4.31 92.36 -9.62
CA CYS A 22 3.50 93.49 -9.23
C CYS A 22 4.07 94.16 -7.98
N ARG A 23 4.28 95.48 -8.03
CA ARG A 23 4.75 96.26 -6.86
C ARG A 23 3.73 96.39 -5.72
N GLY A 24 2.46 96.08 -5.98
CA GLY A 24 1.38 96.15 -4.99
C GLY A 24 1.19 94.84 -4.23
N CYS A 25 1.04 93.73 -4.94
CA CYS A 25 0.74 92.41 -4.35
C CYS A 25 1.85 91.37 -4.51
N GLY A 26 2.96 91.70 -5.18
CA GLY A 26 4.09 90.78 -5.41
C GLY A 26 3.83 89.69 -6.47
N HIS A 27 2.62 89.62 -7.04
CA HIS A 27 2.25 88.56 -7.98
C HIS A 27 2.96 88.70 -9.33
N THR A 28 3.28 87.60 -10.01
CA THR A 28 3.86 87.63 -11.35
C THR A 28 2.91 88.30 -12.32
N LEU A 29 3.44 89.22 -13.14
CA LEU A 29 2.64 89.94 -14.15
C LEU A 29 2.58 89.17 -15.47
N TYR A 30 3.56 88.33 -15.73
CA TYR A 30 3.71 87.56 -16.97
C TYR A 30 3.88 86.08 -16.69
N GLU A 31 3.38 85.26 -17.60
CA GLU A 31 3.62 83.81 -17.69
C GLU A 31 4.02 83.45 -19.12
N PRO A 32 4.80 82.37 -19.36
CA PRO A 32 5.04 81.91 -20.71
C PRO A 32 3.77 81.29 -21.30
N CYS A 33 3.43 81.65 -22.54
CA CYS A 33 2.36 81.00 -23.27
C CYS A 33 2.68 79.51 -23.47
N GLU A 34 1.78 78.59 -23.10
CA GLU A 34 2.05 77.15 -23.18
C GLU A 34 2.26 76.62 -24.61
N LYS A 35 1.85 77.38 -25.64
CA LYS A 35 1.99 76.99 -27.05
C LYS A 35 3.26 77.53 -27.73
N CYS A 36 3.70 78.74 -27.38
CA CYS A 36 4.81 79.41 -28.08
C CYS A 36 5.87 80.03 -27.14
N VAL A 37 5.69 79.89 -25.83
CA VAL A 37 6.60 80.32 -24.75
C VAL A 37 6.77 81.84 -24.63
N GLN A 38 6.20 82.63 -25.54
CA GLN A 38 6.21 84.09 -25.45
C GLN A 38 5.53 84.57 -24.16
N PRO A 39 6.09 85.58 -23.47
CA PRO A 39 5.51 86.11 -22.25
C PRO A 39 4.15 86.75 -22.54
N VAL A 40 3.12 86.27 -21.85
CA VAL A 40 1.74 86.78 -21.89
C VAL A 40 1.35 87.26 -20.50
N LEU A 41 0.46 88.24 -20.43
CA LEU A 41 -0.05 88.72 -19.14
C LEU A 41 -0.99 87.68 -18.53
N LEU A 42 -0.99 87.49 -17.21
CA LEU A 42 -1.87 86.50 -16.56
C LEU A 42 -3.38 86.77 -16.78
N GLY A 43 -3.77 88.00 -17.13
CA GLY A 43 -5.15 88.38 -17.48
C GLY A 43 -5.41 88.53 -18.99
N GLN A 44 -4.46 88.13 -19.84
CA GLN A 44 -4.58 88.21 -21.29
C GLN A 44 -5.41 87.05 -21.83
N LYS A 45 -6.41 87.34 -22.68
CA LYS A 45 -7.32 86.32 -23.24
C LYS A 45 -6.72 85.51 -24.38
N PHE A 46 -5.96 86.15 -25.28
CA PHE A 46 -5.32 85.51 -26.42
C PHE A 46 -3.84 85.86 -26.51
N CYS A 47 -2.98 84.89 -26.79
CA CYS A 47 -1.56 85.13 -27.00
C CYS A 47 -1.34 85.98 -28.27
N GLY A 48 -0.72 87.15 -28.11
CA GLY A 48 -0.43 88.05 -29.25
C GLY A 48 0.57 87.48 -30.25
N GLY A 49 1.37 86.47 -29.88
CA GLY A 49 2.36 85.83 -30.76
C GLY A 49 1.81 84.68 -31.60
N CYS A 50 1.00 83.80 -31.01
CA CYS A 50 0.54 82.57 -31.69
C CYS A 50 -0.99 82.39 -31.77
N GLY A 51 -1.76 83.34 -31.23
CA GLY A 51 -3.23 83.32 -31.22
C GLY A 51 -3.88 82.28 -30.30
N ALA A 52 -3.13 81.62 -29.42
CA ALA A 52 -3.69 80.66 -28.47
C ALA A 52 -4.69 81.32 -27.51
N ASP A 53 -5.83 80.66 -27.27
CA ASP A 53 -6.83 81.04 -26.27
C ASP A 53 -6.31 80.66 -24.87
N LEU A 54 -5.88 81.68 -24.12
CA LEU A 54 -5.30 81.53 -22.79
C LEU A 54 -6.40 81.34 -21.73
N ASP A 55 -7.59 81.91 -21.94
CA ASP A 55 -8.75 81.70 -21.06
C ASP A 55 -9.17 80.22 -21.09
N GLN A 56 -9.15 79.58 -22.26
CA GLN A 56 -9.43 78.14 -22.39
C GLN A 56 -8.40 77.27 -21.65
N ILE A 57 -7.12 77.66 -21.65
CA ILE A 57 -6.05 76.95 -20.94
C ILE A 57 -6.23 77.10 -19.42
N VAL A 58 -6.54 78.31 -18.94
CA VAL A 58 -6.83 78.57 -17.53
C VAL A 58 -8.06 77.80 -17.08
N ALA A 59 -9.14 77.79 -17.87
CA ALA A 59 -10.36 77.02 -17.59
C ALA A 59 -10.08 75.51 -17.51
N LYS A 60 -9.18 74.99 -18.36
CA LYS A 60 -8.76 73.58 -18.30
C LYS A 60 -8.00 73.28 -17.01
N LYS A 61 -7.10 74.15 -16.56
CA LYS A 61 -6.39 74.01 -15.27
C LYS A 61 -7.35 74.09 -14.08
N GLN A 62 -8.28 75.03 -14.09
CA GLN A 62 -9.34 75.14 -13.08
C GLN A 62 -10.10 73.82 -12.95
N LYS A 63 -10.56 73.27 -14.08
CA LYS A 63 -11.25 71.98 -14.10
C LYS A 63 -10.40 70.84 -13.53
N GLN A 64 -9.11 70.78 -13.87
CA GLN A 64 -8.21 69.78 -13.31
C GLN A 64 -8.07 69.91 -11.78
N TYR A 65 -7.94 71.13 -11.24
CA TYR A 65 -7.88 71.33 -9.80
C TYR A 65 -9.18 70.96 -9.10
N ASP A 66 -10.33 71.22 -9.72
CA ASP A 66 -11.63 70.80 -9.19
C ASP A 66 -11.77 69.27 -9.20
N GLU A 67 -11.27 68.60 -10.24
CA GLU A 67 -11.19 67.13 -10.32
C GLU A 67 -10.23 66.55 -9.27
N ASP A 68 -9.08 67.19 -9.02
CA ASP A 68 -8.12 66.78 -7.99
C ASP A 68 -8.71 66.93 -6.58
N LEU A 69 -9.42 68.02 -6.31
CA LEU A 69 -10.14 68.24 -5.06
C LEU A 69 -11.24 67.19 -4.85
N ALA A 70 -12.02 66.88 -5.88
CA ALA A 70 -13.04 65.84 -5.82
C ALA A 70 -12.44 64.44 -5.57
N SER A 71 -11.34 64.14 -6.27
CA SER A 71 -10.59 62.88 -6.10
C SER A 71 -9.97 62.76 -4.71
N ALA A 72 -9.49 63.87 -4.15
CA ALA A 72 -8.96 63.89 -2.80
C ALA A 72 -10.03 63.60 -1.75
N VAL A 73 -11.24 64.15 -1.92
CA VAL A 73 -12.37 63.87 -1.04
C VAL A 73 -12.79 62.41 -1.16
N ALA A 74 -12.80 61.84 -2.36
CA ALA A 74 -13.06 60.42 -2.57
C ALA A 74 -12.01 59.54 -1.88
N ALA A 75 -10.71 59.84 -2.05
CA ALA A 75 -9.61 59.13 -1.39
C ALA A 75 -9.71 59.20 0.14
N ALA A 76 -10.06 60.35 0.71
CA ALA A 76 -10.26 60.50 2.17
C ALA A 76 -11.44 59.64 2.67
N LYS A 77 -12.53 59.53 1.91
CA LYS A 77 -13.67 58.66 2.26
C LYS A 77 -13.29 57.18 2.23
N GLU A 78 -12.35 56.82 1.35
CA GLU A 78 -11.80 55.46 1.23
C GLU A 78 -10.62 55.18 2.18
N PHE A 79 -10.35 56.09 3.13
CA PHE A 79 -9.25 56.01 4.10
C PHE A 79 -7.84 56.04 3.48
N GLU A 80 -7.72 56.50 2.23
CA GLU A 80 -6.44 56.71 1.53
C GLU A 80 -5.91 58.12 1.82
N PHE A 81 -5.58 58.35 3.09
CA PHE A 81 -5.20 59.67 3.59
C PHE A 81 -3.95 60.25 2.91
N GLU A 82 -2.94 59.41 2.60
CA GLU A 82 -1.74 59.86 1.88
C GLU A 82 -2.06 60.37 0.47
N THR A 83 -2.86 59.61 -0.29
CA THR A 83 -3.29 60.01 -1.64
C THR A 83 -4.15 61.27 -1.57
N SER A 84 -5.07 61.35 -0.60
CA SER A 84 -5.90 62.55 -0.38
C SER A 84 -5.06 63.78 -0.06
N LEU A 85 -4.16 63.68 0.91
CA LEU A 85 -3.29 64.79 1.33
C LEU A 85 -2.33 65.20 0.21
N GLY A 86 -1.79 64.26 -0.57
CA GLY A 86 -0.93 64.57 -1.72
C GLY A 86 -1.67 65.30 -2.85
N LEU A 87 -2.94 64.96 -3.11
CA LEU A 87 -3.79 65.71 -4.04
C LEU A 87 -4.08 67.12 -3.51
N LEU A 88 -4.45 67.25 -2.23
CA LEU A 88 -4.80 68.53 -1.62
C LEU A 88 -3.60 69.47 -1.49
N GLN A 89 -2.43 68.97 -1.09
CA GLN A 89 -1.21 69.77 -0.92
C GLN A 89 -0.77 70.40 -2.25
N ARG A 90 -0.82 69.64 -3.35
CA ARG A 90 -0.52 70.16 -4.69
C ARG A 90 -1.41 71.34 -5.09
N VAL A 91 -2.70 71.32 -4.72
CA VAL A 91 -3.63 72.42 -5.00
C VAL A 91 -3.48 73.55 -3.99
N ALA A 92 -3.19 73.24 -2.72
CA ALA A 92 -3.06 74.21 -1.63
C ALA A 92 -1.84 75.14 -1.77
N GLU A 93 -0.77 74.67 -2.42
CA GLU A 93 0.47 75.42 -2.65
C GLU A 93 0.42 76.38 -3.85
N ILE A 94 -0.66 76.33 -4.65
CA ILE A 94 -0.82 77.19 -5.83
C ILE A 94 -0.89 78.65 -5.41
N GLN A 95 0.04 79.46 -5.94
CA GLN A 95 0.14 80.90 -5.64
C GLN A 95 -0.59 81.78 -6.68
N ASP A 96 -0.99 81.21 -7.83
CA ASP A 96 -1.69 81.91 -8.92
C ASP A 96 -3.06 82.43 -8.46
N PHE A 97 -3.26 83.74 -8.58
CA PHE A 97 -4.47 84.39 -8.08
C PHE A 97 -5.76 83.87 -8.73
N ARG A 98 -5.68 83.35 -9.96
CA ARG A 98 -6.83 82.81 -10.72
C ARG A 98 -7.42 81.57 -10.05
N PHE A 99 -6.60 80.81 -9.32
CA PHE A 99 -6.99 79.57 -8.64
C PHE A 99 -7.08 79.73 -7.12
N ARG A 100 -7.07 80.96 -6.59
CA ARG A 100 -7.10 81.23 -5.14
C ARG A 100 -8.26 80.52 -4.43
N ALA A 101 -9.43 80.48 -5.04
CA ALA A 101 -10.59 79.79 -4.47
C ALA A 101 -10.33 78.27 -4.28
N SER A 102 -9.71 77.62 -5.26
CA SER A 102 -9.34 76.20 -5.18
C SER A 102 -8.20 75.97 -4.18
N ALA A 103 -7.21 76.86 -4.12
CA ALA A 103 -6.12 76.78 -3.15
C ALA A 103 -6.62 76.95 -1.70
N GLU A 104 -7.50 77.92 -1.43
CA GLU A 104 -8.13 78.11 -0.12
C GLU A 104 -9.04 76.93 0.27
N ALA A 105 -9.79 76.39 -0.69
CA ALA A 105 -10.61 75.19 -0.47
C ALA A 105 -9.73 73.97 -0.14
N ALA A 106 -8.60 73.79 -0.85
CA ALA A 106 -7.63 72.74 -0.58
C ALA A 106 -7.01 72.88 0.80
N GLN A 107 -6.56 74.07 1.22
CA GLN A 107 -5.99 74.30 2.55
C GLN A 107 -6.97 73.95 3.69
N LYS A 108 -8.25 74.33 3.54
CA LYS A 108 -9.30 73.95 4.50
C LYS A 108 -9.59 72.44 4.49
N ALA A 109 -9.46 71.79 3.34
CA ALA A 109 -9.61 70.35 3.24
C ALA A 109 -8.42 69.60 3.86
N VAL A 110 -7.18 70.09 3.70
CA VAL A 110 -5.98 69.50 4.32
C VAL A 110 -6.15 69.41 5.84
N SER A 111 -6.51 70.50 6.52
CA SER A 111 -6.66 70.49 7.97
C SER A 111 -7.74 69.50 8.45
N ARG A 112 -8.86 69.43 7.73
CA ARG A 112 -9.95 68.48 8.02
C ARG A 112 -9.54 67.03 7.79
N VAL A 113 -8.78 66.76 6.72
CA VAL A 113 -8.32 65.40 6.40
C VAL A 113 -7.25 64.95 7.40
N VAL A 114 -6.35 65.82 7.84
CA VAL A 114 -5.38 65.53 8.91
C VAL A 114 -6.10 65.22 10.22
N GLU A 115 -7.05 66.06 10.64
CA GLU A 115 -7.85 65.82 11.86
C GLU A 115 -8.61 64.50 11.78
N LEU A 116 -9.22 64.21 10.63
CA LEU A 116 -9.90 62.94 10.37
C LEU A 116 -8.93 61.75 10.42
N GLN A 117 -7.74 61.87 9.83
CA GLN A 117 -6.70 60.84 9.84
C GLN A 117 -6.23 60.55 11.27
N GLU A 118 -5.89 61.58 12.05
CA GLU A 118 -5.44 61.42 13.44
C GLU A 118 -6.51 60.71 14.29
N LYS A 119 -7.76 61.19 14.20
CA LYS A 119 -8.88 60.60 14.94
C LYS A 119 -9.14 59.15 14.53
N THR A 120 -9.10 58.85 13.23
CA THR A 120 -9.37 57.52 12.70
C THR A 120 -8.24 56.54 13.03
N THR A 121 -6.99 56.96 12.86
CA THR A 121 -5.81 56.15 13.18
C THR A 121 -5.75 55.88 14.68
N SER A 122 -5.92 56.88 15.53
CA SER A 122 -5.91 56.70 17.00
C SER A 122 -7.00 55.72 17.46
N ALA A 123 -8.24 55.88 16.98
CA ALA A 123 -9.33 54.97 17.31
C ALA A 123 -9.10 53.55 16.79
N THR A 124 -8.50 53.39 15.61
CA THR A 124 -8.18 52.09 15.03
C THR A 124 -7.07 51.39 15.80
N THR A 125 -5.97 52.09 16.09
CA THR A 125 -4.84 51.56 16.88
C THR A 125 -5.31 51.08 18.25
N ALA A 126 -6.20 51.82 18.92
CA ALA A 126 -6.76 51.40 20.20
C ALA A 126 -7.57 50.10 20.10
N LYS A 127 -8.43 49.97 19.06
CA LYS A 127 -9.21 48.74 18.83
C LYS A 127 -8.33 47.55 18.46
N VAL A 128 -7.32 47.75 17.61
CA VAL A 128 -6.37 46.71 17.21
C VAL A 128 -5.58 46.22 18.44
N ALA A 129 -5.07 47.11 19.27
CA ALA A 129 -4.35 46.74 20.49
C ALA A 129 -5.22 45.89 21.44
N GLN A 130 -6.49 46.28 21.65
CA GLN A 130 -7.42 45.49 22.45
C GLN A 130 -7.72 44.13 21.81
N ALA A 131 -7.95 44.09 20.50
CA ALA A 131 -8.22 42.84 19.78
C ALA A 131 -7.02 41.87 19.87
N LEU A 132 -5.79 42.36 19.75
CA LEU A 132 -4.59 41.54 19.89
C LEU A 132 -4.44 40.99 21.32
N ALA A 133 -4.77 41.79 22.35
CA ALA A 133 -4.78 41.31 23.73
C ALA A 133 -5.81 40.20 23.95
N HIS A 134 -7.04 40.35 23.43
CA HIS A 134 -8.06 39.31 23.46
C HIS A 134 -7.64 38.05 22.68
N HIS A 135 -6.97 38.22 21.54
CA HIS A 135 -6.44 37.08 20.77
C HIS A 135 -5.39 36.30 21.56
N GLN A 136 -4.47 36.98 22.25
CA GLN A 136 -3.49 36.35 23.14
C GLN A 136 -4.14 35.65 24.34
N ALA A 137 -5.28 36.14 24.81
CA ALA A 137 -6.09 35.51 25.85
C ALA A 137 -6.99 34.36 25.32
N GLY A 138 -7.06 34.13 24.01
CA GLY A 138 -7.94 33.14 23.38
C GLY A 138 -9.40 33.55 23.23
N GLU A 139 -9.73 34.83 23.47
CA GLU A 139 -11.10 35.37 23.49
C GLU A 139 -11.55 35.81 22.09
N LEU A 140 -11.69 34.85 21.17
CA LEU A 140 -11.93 35.09 19.74
C LEU A 140 -13.20 35.90 19.44
N SER A 141 -14.25 35.75 20.24
CA SER A 141 -15.49 36.52 20.12
C SER A 141 -15.26 38.02 20.27
N ASP A 142 -14.38 38.43 21.18
CA ASP A 142 -14.04 39.83 21.41
C ASP A 142 -13.14 40.40 20.30
N VAL A 143 -12.24 39.58 19.74
CA VAL A 143 -11.47 39.91 18.53
C VAL A 143 -12.41 40.28 17.39
N VAL A 144 -13.38 39.41 17.08
CA VAL A 144 -14.36 39.64 16.00
C VAL A 144 -15.21 40.87 16.30
N ARG A 145 -15.69 41.03 17.54
CA ARG A 145 -16.52 42.16 17.96
C ARG A 145 -15.81 43.51 17.80
N LEU A 146 -14.52 43.58 18.14
CA LEU A 146 -13.73 44.81 18.06
C LEU A 146 -13.36 45.20 16.63
N LEU A 147 -13.09 44.21 15.77
CA LEU A 147 -12.59 44.44 14.42
C LEU A 147 -13.65 44.43 13.31
N LYS A 148 -14.86 43.92 13.55
CA LYS A 148 -15.93 43.82 12.52
C LYS A 148 -16.26 45.14 11.80
N ASP A 149 -16.16 46.27 12.51
CA ASP A 149 -16.52 47.60 12.01
C ASP A 149 -15.27 48.42 11.62
N VAL A 150 -14.07 47.83 11.69
CA VAL A 150 -12.83 48.49 11.28
C VAL A 150 -12.63 48.28 9.79
N PRO A 151 -12.57 49.35 8.97
CA PRO A 151 -12.30 49.23 7.55
C PRO A 151 -11.03 48.43 7.29
N SER A 152 -11.12 47.44 6.39
CA SER A 152 -10.02 46.51 6.15
C SER A 152 -8.74 47.21 5.69
N LYS A 153 -8.83 48.35 4.97
CA LYS A 153 -7.66 49.15 4.56
C LYS A 153 -6.85 49.74 5.71
N LEU A 154 -7.45 49.86 6.90
CA LEU A 154 -6.80 50.37 8.11
C LEU A 154 -6.16 49.27 8.97
N LEU A 155 -6.34 48.00 8.59
CA LEU A 155 -5.72 46.85 9.26
C LEU A 155 -4.46 46.43 8.51
N ASP A 156 -3.39 46.21 9.26
CA ASP A 156 -2.22 45.50 8.74
C ASP A 156 -2.57 44.05 8.36
N GLU A 157 -1.67 43.41 7.62
CA GLU A 157 -1.87 42.07 7.09
C GLU A 157 -2.04 41.01 8.18
N GLU A 158 -1.33 41.16 9.30
CA GLU A 158 -1.36 40.21 10.40
C GLU A 158 -2.69 40.28 11.17
N THR A 159 -3.11 41.49 11.54
CA THR A 159 -4.36 41.76 12.23
C THR A 159 -5.56 41.34 11.38
N ARG A 160 -5.49 41.55 10.05
CA ARG A 160 -6.51 41.07 9.11
C ARG A 160 -6.61 39.55 9.11
N LYS A 161 -5.48 38.85 9.08
CA LYS A 161 -5.46 37.38 9.16
C LYS A 161 -6.06 36.89 10.47
N ILE A 162 -5.68 37.49 11.59
CA ILE A 162 -6.22 37.17 12.92
C ILE A 162 -7.74 37.35 12.93
N TYR A 163 -8.26 38.45 12.39
CA TYR A 163 -9.69 38.69 12.29
C TYR A 163 -10.41 37.61 11.46
N VAL A 164 -9.92 37.33 10.25
CA VAL A 164 -10.54 36.34 9.35
C VAL A 164 -10.52 34.95 9.96
N GLN A 165 -9.40 34.54 10.56
CA GLN A 165 -9.27 33.25 11.25
C GLN A 165 -10.22 33.16 12.45
N SER A 166 -10.25 34.20 13.30
CA SER A 166 -11.13 34.24 14.47
C SER A 166 -12.61 34.20 14.06
N ALA A 167 -13.00 34.94 13.02
CA ALA A 167 -14.36 34.92 12.48
C ALA A 167 -14.73 33.56 11.89
N GLY A 168 -13.79 32.92 11.17
CA GLY A 168 -13.98 31.58 10.63
C GLY A 168 -14.24 30.53 11.71
N VAL A 169 -13.46 30.55 12.79
CA VAL A 169 -13.66 29.62 13.93
C VAL A 169 -15.00 29.85 14.61
N ILE A 170 -15.40 31.11 14.83
CA ILE A 170 -16.68 31.45 15.47
C ILE A 170 -17.87 31.00 14.61
N GLU A 171 -17.81 31.18 13.29
CA GLU A 171 -18.89 30.73 12.40
C GLU A 171 -18.96 29.19 12.33
N GLN A 172 -17.81 28.51 12.32
CA GLN A 172 -17.77 27.04 12.41
C GLN A 172 -18.39 26.52 13.70
N LEU A 173 -18.02 27.11 14.85
CA LEU A 173 -18.61 26.77 16.15
C LEU A 173 -20.13 26.95 16.11
N LYS A 174 -20.61 28.08 15.60
CA LYS A 174 -22.04 28.37 15.48
C LYS A 174 -22.77 27.36 14.57
N SER A 175 -22.16 26.94 13.46
CA SER A 175 -22.72 25.88 12.60
C SER A 175 -22.83 24.56 13.36
N LEU A 176 -21.76 24.16 14.05
CA LEU A 176 -21.74 22.95 14.87
C LEU A 176 -22.82 22.96 15.96
N GLU A 177 -23.00 24.09 16.65
CA GLU A 177 -24.04 24.26 17.67
C GLU A 177 -25.46 24.14 17.10
N GLN A 178 -25.70 24.71 15.92
CA GLN A 178 -26.99 24.63 15.23
C GLN A 178 -27.30 23.21 14.78
N GLU A 179 -26.33 22.54 14.14
CA GLU A 179 -26.45 21.15 13.71
C GLU A 179 -26.65 20.22 14.91
N PHE A 180 -25.90 20.43 15.99
CA PHE A 180 -26.02 19.66 17.22
C PHE A 180 -27.41 19.81 17.84
N SER A 181 -27.93 21.05 17.87
CA SER A 181 -29.26 21.35 18.37
C SER A 181 -30.35 20.69 17.52
N ALA A 182 -30.21 20.72 16.19
CA ALA A 182 -31.13 20.06 15.26
C ALA A 182 -31.10 18.53 15.44
N ALA A 183 -29.93 17.91 15.44
CA ALA A 183 -29.75 16.47 15.65
C ALA A 183 -30.32 16.00 17.00
N SER A 184 -30.11 16.79 18.06
CA SER A 184 -30.65 16.52 19.39
C SER A 184 -32.18 16.60 19.45
N ARG A 185 -32.77 17.57 18.76
CA ARG A 185 -34.23 17.73 18.66
C ARG A 185 -34.85 16.56 17.90
N ASP A 186 -34.23 16.19 16.79
CA ASP A 186 -34.69 15.11 15.90
C ASP A 186 -34.37 13.72 16.47
N LYS A 187 -33.71 13.66 17.64
CA LYS A 187 -33.29 12.45 18.34
C LYS A 187 -32.35 11.57 17.48
N ASN A 188 -31.61 12.19 16.56
CA ASN A 188 -30.55 11.53 15.82
C ASN A 188 -29.29 11.46 16.69
N TRP A 189 -29.28 10.50 17.63
CA TRP A 189 -28.23 10.40 18.64
C TRP A 189 -26.86 10.04 18.07
N VAL A 190 -26.80 9.38 16.90
CA VAL A 190 -25.55 9.06 16.20
C VAL A 190 -24.87 10.36 15.77
N LEU A 191 -25.56 11.18 14.97
CA LEU A 191 -25.06 12.49 14.54
C LEU A 191 -24.83 13.44 15.72
N ALA A 192 -25.74 13.47 16.70
CA ALA A 192 -25.57 14.30 17.89
C ALA A 192 -24.34 13.90 18.73
N GLY A 193 -23.99 12.60 18.75
CA GLY A 193 -22.78 12.09 19.40
C GLY A 193 -21.50 12.57 18.72
N GLU A 194 -21.45 12.49 17.40
CA GLU A 194 -20.32 13.01 16.61
C GLU A 194 -20.16 14.53 16.77
N LEU A 195 -21.26 15.28 16.69
CA LEU A 195 -21.24 16.75 16.81
C LEU A 195 -20.88 17.21 18.23
N VAL A 196 -21.38 16.55 19.28
CA VAL A 196 -20.99 16.91 20.66
C VAL A 196 -19.54 16.58 20.95
N HIS A 197 -18.98 15.54 20.33
CA HIS A 197 -17.54 15.25 20.44
C HIS A 197 -16.71 16.41 19.88
N GLN A 198 -17.02 16.89 18.67
CA GLN A 198 -16.34 18.04 18.06
C GLN A 198 -16.49 19.32 18.91
N LEU A 199 -17.69 19.57 19.45
CA LEU A 199 -17.93 20.70 20.35
C LEU A 199 -17.15 20.58 21.67
N GLN A 200 -16.96 19.38 22.21
CA GLN A 200 -16.13 19.14 23.39
C GLN A 200 -14.63 19.27 23.12
N GLU A 201 -14.17 18.99 21.91
CA GLU A 201 -12.77 19.26 21.52
C GLU A 201 -12.52 20.76 21.38
N ALA A 202 -13.47 21.48 20.78
CA ALA A 202 -13.35 22.93 20.60
C ALA A 202 -13.58 23.72 21.90
N LEU A 203 -14.46 23.23 22.78
CA LEU A 203 -14.88 23.87 24.04
C LEU A 203 -14.79 22.88 25.22
N PRO A 204 -13.58 22.48 25.66
CA PRO A 204 -13.39 21.39 26.62
C PRO A 204 -13.96 21.65 28.01
N GLU A 205 -14.01 22.92 28.43
CA GLU A 205 -14.47 23.33 29.77
C GLU A 205 -15.98 23.64 29.82
N ASP A 206 -16.69 23.56 28.70
CA ASP A 206 -18.10 23.88 28.65
C ASP A 206 -18.96 22.78 29.31
N ARG A 207 -19.56 23.12 30.46
CA ARG A 207 -20.39 22.21 31.25
C ARG A 207 -21.65 21.75 30.51
N MET A 208 -22.17 22.51 29.56
CA MET A 208 -23.34 22.14 28.76
C MET A 208 -23.01 20.95 27.86
N TYR A 209 -21.92 21.03 27.10
CA TYR A 209 -21.50 19.97 26.19
C TYR A 209 -20.98 18.75 26.94
N GLN A 210 -20.32 18.92 28.10
CA GLN A 210 -19.99 17.82 29.00
C GLN A 210 -21.24 17.03 29.45
N LYS A 211 -22.28 17.72 29.96
CA LYS A 211 -23.53 17.08 30.37
C LYS A 211 -24.29 16.44 29.20
N ALA A 212 -24.31 17.12 28.05
CA ALA A 212 -24.96 16.62 26.85
C ALA A 212 -24.29 15.33 26.36
N SER A 213 -22.96 15.30 26.33
CA SER A 213 -22.15 14.14 25.97
C SER A 213 -22.49 12.92 26.83
N THR A 214 -22.50 13.06 28.16
CA THR A 214 -22.88 11.96 29.07
C THR A 214 -24.31 11.45 28.81
N LYS A 215 -25.26 12.37 28.57
CA LYS A 215 -26.66 12.01 28.29
C LYS A 215 -26.83 11.30 26.94
N ILE A 216 -26.09 11.73 25.92
CA ILE A 216 -26.12 11.13 24.59
C ILE A 216 -25.46 9.76 24.63
N ALA A 217 -24.31 9.63 25.31
CA ALA A 217 -23.63 8.36 25.52
C ALA A 217 -24.55 7.32 26.17
N ALA A 218 -25.27 7.67 27.24
CA ALA A 218 -26.23 6.76 27.88
C ALA A 218 -27.36 6.30 26.94
N LYS A 219 -27.85 7.18 26.05
CA LYS A 219 -28.88 6.83 25.07
C LYS A 219 -28.35 5.93 23.96
N LEU A 220 -27.16 6.24 23.45
CA LEU A 220 -26.47 5.43 22.45
C LEU A 220 -26.20 4.03 22.99
N TYR A 221 -25.65 3.94 24.20
CA TYR A 221 -25.38 2.67 24.88
C TYR A 221 -26.65 1.85 25.09
N ALA A 222 -27.70 2.41 25.69
CA ALA A 222 -28.96 1.67 25.92
C ALA A 222 -29.58 1.15 24.62
N LYS A 223 -29.48 1.92 23.52
CA LYS A 223 -29.97 1.47 22.22
C LYS A 223 -29.05 0.41 21.60
N ALA A 224 -27.74 0.54 21.77
CA ALA A 224 -26.76 -0.44 21.31
C ALA A 224 -26.94 -1.78 22.03
N GLU A 225 -27.14 -1.78 23.34
CA GLU A 225 -27.43 -2.96 24.15
C GLU A 225 -28.71 -3.68 23.66
N ALA A 226 -29.79 -2.93 23.42
CA ALA A 226 -31.01 -3.49 22.86
C ALA A 226 -30.82 -4.08 21.44
N LEU A 227 -29.98 -3.44 20.61
CA LEU A 227 -29.64 -3.95 19.27
C LEU A 227 -28.76 -5.19 19.35
N PHE A 228 -27.82 -5.23 20.31
CA PHE A 228 -26.97 -6.39 20.58
C PHE A 228 -27.79 -7.60 21.01
N ALA A 229 -28.74 -7.42 21.95
CA ALA A 229 -29.67 -8.46 22.36
C ALA A 229 -30.57 -8.95 21.20
N ALA A 230 -30.91 -8.05 20.27
CA ALA A 230 -31.60 -8.37 19.02
C ALA A 230 -30.67 -8.90 17.91
N GLN A 231 -29.39 -9.18 18.21
CA GLN A 231 -28.38 -9.73 17.30
C GLN A 231 -28.04 -8.83 16.09
N LYS A 232 -28.31 -7.54 16.19
CA LYS A 232 -28.01 -6.52 15.17
C LYS A 232 -26.67 -5.85 15.47
N TYR A 233 -25.58 -6.63 15.37
CA TYR A 233 -24.23 -6.22 15.80
C TYR A 233 -23.68 -5.00 15.05
N ASP A 234 -23.85 -4.93 13.73
CA ASP A 234 -23.37 -3.76 12.95
C ASP A 234 -24.06 -2.48 13.40
N ALA A 235 -25.39 -2.54 13.53
CA ALA A 235 -26.16 -1.40 13.98
C ALA A 235 -25.76 -1.00 15.41
N ALA A 236 -25.53 -1.96 16.32
CA ALA A 236 -25.06 -1.69 17.68
C ALA A 236 -23.67 -1.03 17.68
N GLY A 237 -22.73 -1.58 16.91
CA GLY A 237 -21.38 -1.05 16.74
C GLY A 237 -21.36 0.40 16.26
N THR A 238 -22.17 0.74 15.24
CA THR A 238 -22.30 2.13 14.77
C THR A 238 -22.72 3.09 15.88
N ARG A 239 -23.62 2.69 16.79
CA ARG A 239 -24.05 3.57 17.90
C ARG A 239 -22.95 3.76 18.92
N LEU A 240 -22.20 2.70 19.24
CA LEU A 240 -21.12 2.75 20.21
C LEU A 240 -19.94 3.56 19.68
N ALA A 241 -19.63 3.47 18.38
CA ALA A 241 -18.60 4.29 17.73
C ALA A 241 -18.92 5.79 17.78
N SER A 242 -20.20 6.16 17.85
CA SER A 242 -20.64 7.56 18.02
C SER A 242 -20.64 8.03 19.49
N ILE A 243 -20.24 7.19 20.46
CA ILE A 243 -20.07 7.63 21.85
C ILE A 243 -18.77 8.44 21.93
N PRO A 244 -18.83 9.71 22.38
CA PRO A 244 -17.62 10.51 22.57
C PRO A 244 -16.65 9.84 23.54
N GLN A 245 -15.36 9.80 23.21
CA GLN A 245 -14.36 9.03 23.96
C GLN A 245 -14.28 9.42 25.45
N ARG A 246 -14.49 10.70 25.79
CA ARG A 246 -14.53 11.19 27.18
C ARG A 246 -15.72 10.68 28.00
N SER A 247 -16.76 10.20 27.32
CA SER A 247 -18.00 9.66 27.91
C SER A 247 -18.10 8.15 27.77
N MET A 248 -17.02 7.49 27.33
CA MET A 248 -16.94 6.04 27.26
C MET A 248 -16.89 5.46 28.69
N THR A 249 -17.66 4.40 28.92
CA THR A 249 -17.66 3.63 30.17
C THR A 249 -17.05 2.24 29.97
N PRO A 250 -16.56 1.58 31.03
CA PRO A 250 -16.05 0.21 30.92
C PRO A 250 -17.04 -0.78 30.30
N GLU A 251 -18.35 -0.59 30.54
CA GLU A 251 -19.40 -1.42 29.96
C GLU A 251 -19.54 -1.19 28.45
N SER A 252 -19.47 0.07 27.99
CA SER A 252 -19.48 0.38 26.57
C SER A 252 -18.24 -0.12 25.85
N GLU A 253 -17.04 0.00 26.45
CA GLU A 253 -15.80 -0.56 25.89
C GLU A 253 -15.90 -2.07 25.73
N LYS A 254 -16.34 -2.77 26.77
CA LYS A 254 -16.53 -4.22 26.73
C LYS A 254 -17.55 -4.65 25.67
N LEU A 255 -18.62 -3.87 25.47
CA LEU A 255 -19.62 -4.15 24.44
C LEU A 255 -19.06 -3.92 23.03
N ILE A 256 -18.25 -2.87 22.83
CA ILE A 256 -17.52 -2.63 21.57
C ILE A 256 -16.61 -3.82 21.26
N GLU A 257 -15.74 -4.21 22.20
CA GLU A 257 -14.83 -5.35 22.01
C GLU A 257 -15.58 -6.65 21.68
N SER A 258 -16.72 -6.87 22.34
CA SER A 258 -17.57 -8.04 22.06
C SER A 258 -18.14 -8.01 20.64
N ILE A 259 -18.64 -6.86 20.18
CA ILE A 259 -19.19 -6.68 18.83
C ILE A 259 -18.09 -6.86 17.78
N GLU A 260 -16.94 -6.21 17.98
CA GLU A 260 -15.79 -6.33 17.08
C GLU A 260 -15.33 -7.79 16.96
N ALA A 261 -15.24 -8.51 18.09
CA ALA A 261 -14.91 -9.93 18.08
C ALA A 261 -15.94 -10.78 17.32
N ILE A 262 -17.24 -10.52 17.51
CA ILE A 262 -18.32 -11.23 16.79
C ILE A 262 -18.24 -10.97 15.28
N GLN A 263 -18.06 -9.71 14.87
CA GLN A 263 -17.95 -9.33 13.47
C GLN A 263 -16.72 -9.95 12.81
N TRP A 264 -15.56 -9.88 13.48
CA TRP A 264 -14.32 -10.49 12.99
C TRP A 264 -14.46 -12.01 12.86
N LEU A 265 -15.04 -12.69 13.86
CA LEU A 265 -15.26 -14.14 13.80
C LEU A 265 -16.19 -14.54 12.66
N LYS A 266 -17.33 -13.84 12.48
CA LYS A 266 -18.27 -14.10 11.39
C LYS A 266 -17.60 -13.93 10.02
N SER A 267 -16.98 -12.77 9.80
CA SER A 267 -16.28 -12.44 8.55
C SER A 267 -15.17 -13.45 8.23
N THR A 268 -14.36 -13.81 9.24
CA THR A 268 -13.30 -14.81 9.09
C THR A 268 -13.89 -16.17 8.73
N ILE A 269 -14.90 -16.64 9.46
CA ILE A 269 -15.52 -17.95 9.19
C ILE A 269 -16.11 -18.02 7.78
N GLU A 270 -16.73 -16.94 7.30
CA GLU A 270 -17.40 -16.94 5.99
C GLU A 270 -16.43 -16.81 4.81
N SER A 271 -15.25 -16.21 5.02
CA SER A 271 -14.30 -15.89 3.93
C SER A 271 -13.23 -16.95 3.68
N GLU A 272 -13.02 -17.91 4.59
CA GLU A 272 -12.01 -18.94 4.39
C GLU A 272 -12.37 -19.91 3.25
N PRO A 273 -11.42 -20.27 2.37
CA PRO A 273 -11.65 -21.19 1.25
C PRO A 273 -11.76 -22.65 1.66
N PHE A 274 -11.28 -23.01 2.86
CA PHE A 274 -11.28 -24.39 3.34
C PHE A 274 -11.70 -24.49 4.79
N ALA A 275 -12.40 -25.58 5.13
CA ALA A 275 -12.74 -25.86 6.52
C ALA A 275 -11.51 -26.47 7.21
N THR A 276 -11.15 -25.93 8.36
CA THR A 276 -10.02 -26.42 9.17
C THR A 276 -10.44 -26.64 10.62
N PRO A 277 -9.70 -27.44 11.41
CA PRO A 277 -9.94 -27.54 12.85
C PRO A 277 -9.90 -26.18 13.55
N THR A 278 -9.04 -25.26 13.12
CA THR A 278 -8.96 -23.90 13.65
C THR A 278 -10.24 -23.11 13.36
N LEU A 279 -10.80 -23.21 12.15
CA LEU A 279 -12.09 -22.61 11.81
C LEU A 279 -13.22 -23.12 12.72
N GLY A 280 -13.22 -24.42 13.04
CA GLY A 280 -14.15 -25.02 13.99
C GLY A 280 -14.02 -24.44 15.41
N ARG A 281 -12.79 -24.22 15.89
CA ARG A 281 -12.54 -23.58 17.20
C ARG A 281 -13.00 -22.12 17.23
N LEU A 282 -12.83 -21.38 16.13
CA LEU A 282 -13.39 -20.02 15.99
C LEU A 282 -14.92 -20.03 16.04
N ALA A 283 -15.57 -20.97 15.36
CA ALA A 283 -17.03 -21.12 15.42
C ALA A 283 -17.53 -21.47 16.84
N VAL A 284 -16.80 -22.32 17.58
CA VAL A 284 -17.12 -22.60 18.98
C VAL A 284 -17.02 -21.34 19.83
N ARG A 285 -15.99 -20.51 19.63
CA ARG A 285 -15.90 -19.23 20.33
C ARG A 285 -17.05 -18.30 19.97
N LEU A 286 -17.40 -18.18 18.68
CA LEU A 286 -18.55 -17.39 18.25
C LEU A 286 -19.83 -17.87 18.96
N SER A 287 -20.09 -19.18 19.01
CA SER A 287 -21.27 -19.71 19.72
C SER A 287 -21.28 -19.43 21.23
N LYS A 288 -20.11 -19.24 21.86
CA LYS A 288 -20.03 -18.86 23.28
C LYS A 288 -20.30 -17.36 23.48
N LEU A 289 -19.88 -16.52 22.54
CA LEU A 289 -20.15 -15.09 22.58
C LEU A 289 -21.62 -14.77 22.30
N VAL A 290 -22.28 -15.58 21.48
CA VAL A 290 -23.67 -15.37 21.06
C VAL A 290 -24.49 -16.66 21.15
N PRO A 291 -24.74 -17.20 22.37
CA PRO A 291 -25.41 -18.49 22.55
C PRO A 291 -26.85 -18.51 22.03
N ASP A 292 -27.53 -17.36 22.07
CA ASP A 292 -28.91 -17.20 21.61
C ASP A 292 -29.01 -16.97 20.09
N ALA A 293 -27.88 -16.81 19.39
CA ALA A 293 -27.87 -16.68 17.93
C ALA A 293 -28.03 -18.05 17.28
N PRO A 294 -29.17 -18.35 16.62
CA PRO A 294 -29.44 -19.69 16.09
C PRO A 294 -28.39 -20.15 15.06
N ASP A 295 -27.79 -19.20 14.34
CA ASP A 295 -26.79 -19.48 13.31
C ASP A 295 -25.45 -19.98 13.88
N ALA A 296 -25.06 -19.56 15.10
CA ALA A 296 -23.72 -19.83 15.62
C ALA A 296 -23.49 -21.30 16.04
N PRO A 297 -24.41 -21.97 16.78
CA PRO A 297 -24.31 -23.42 16.99
C PRO A 297 -24.49 -24.23 15.71
N GLY A 298 -25.26 -23.72 14.74
CA GLY A 298 -25.40 -24.30 13.42
C GLY A 298 -24.08 -24.38 12.68
N LEU A 299 -23.30 -23.28 12.67
CA LEU A 299 -21.97 -23.21 12.06
C LEU A 299 -21.00 -24.24 12.65
N VAL A 300 -20.99 -24.43 13.97
CA VAL A 300 -20.13 -25.45 14.61
C VAL A 300 -20.44 -26.84 14.09
N LYS A 301 -21.74 -27.19 13.99
CA LYS A 301 -22.18 -28.49 13.47
C LYS A 301 -21.87 -28.64 11.98
N GLU A 302 -22.06 -27.59 11.20
CA GLU A 302 -21.77 -27.56 9.76
C GLU A 302 -20.28 -27.76 9.48
N ILE A 303 -19.39 -27.04 10.17
CA ILE A 303 -17.93 -27.21 10.02
C ILE A 303 -17.52 -28.62 10.47
N ALA A 304 -18.01 -29.09 11.62
CA ALA A 304 -17.69 -30.43 12.12
C ALA A 304 -18.16 -31.54 11.16
N LYS A 305 -19.34 -31.35 10.53
CA LYS A 305 -19.85 -32.24 9.48
C LYS A 305 -18.96 -32.19 8.24
N THR A 306 -18.59 -31.00 7.79
CA THR A 306 -17.74 -30.78 6.61
C THR A 306 -16.36 -31.41 6.78
N LEU A 307 -15.75 -31.31 7.97
CA LEU A 307 -14.48 -31.96 8.29
C LEU A 307 -14.58 -33.50 8.29
N LYS A 308 -15.75 -34.06 8.62
CA LYS A 308 -16.01 -35.52 8.63
C LYS A 308 -16.35 -36.08 7.26
N GLU A 309 -17.01 -35.31 6.39
CA GLU A 309 -17.40 -35.70 5.04
C GLU A 309 -16.22 -35.70 4.03
N SER A 310 -14.98 -35.70 4.55
CA SER A 310 -13.72 -35.48 3.82
C SER A 310 -13.54 -36.29 2.51
N ARG A 311 -12.77 -35.66 1.61
CA ARG A 311 -12.16 -36.14 0.34
C ARG A 311 -12.96 -35.84 -0.93
N ARG A 312 -12.68 -34.68 -1.54
CA ARG A 312 -13.03 -34.41 -2.96
C ARG A 312 -11.81 -34.33 -3.87
N HIS A 313 -10.67 -33.88 -3.35
CA HIS A 313 -9.48 -33.64 -4.14
C HIS A 313 -8.36 -34.66 -3.83
N PRO A 314 -7.70 -35.28 -4.83
CA PRO A 314 -6.71 -36.33 -4.60
C PRO A 314 -5.51 -35.85 -3.76
N ARG A 315 -5.07 -34.60 -3.94
CA ARG A 315 -3.89 -34.00 -3.30
C ARG A 315 -4.17 -33.01 -2.16
N ASN A 316 -5.46 -32.70 -1.92
CA ASN A 316 -5.90 -31.74 -0.90
C ASN A 316 -6.98 -32.36 -0.01
N HIS A 317 -6.64 -32.53 1.27
CA HIS A 317 -7.54 -33.10 2.28
C HIS A 317 -8.35 -32.07 3.04
N LEU A 318 -8.10 -30.79 2.84
CA LEU A 318 -8.95 -29.75 3.40
C LEU A 318 -10.22 -29.64 2.55
N PRO A 319 -11.41 -29.86 3.14
CA PRO A 319 -12.65 -29.73 2.41
C PRO A 319 -12.89 -28.26 2.03
N PRO A 320 -13.41 -27.98 0.82
CA PRO A 320 -13.83 -26.64 0.45
C PRO A 320 -14.81 -26.06 1.46
N TRP A 321 -14.74 -24.75 1.65
CA TRP A 321 -15.65 -23.98 2.49
C TRP A 321 -16.29 -22.85 1.70
N ARG A 322 -16.88 -21.88 2.39
CA ARG A 322 -17.69 -20.80 1.79
C ARG A 322 -16.85 -19.79 0.98
N GLY A 323 -15.56 -19.65 1.27
CA GLY A 323 -14.66 -18.79 0.51
C GLY A 323 -14.37 -19.30 -0.90
N SER A 324 -13.87 -18.41 -1.76
CA SER A 324 -13.50 -18.78 -3.14
C SER A 324 -12.34 -19.77 -3.17
N ASN A 325 -12.48 -20.86 -3.93
CA ASN A 325 -11.40 -21.77 -4.25
C ASN A 325 -10.75 -21.48 -5.61
N SER A 326 -11.07 -20.39 -6.31
CA SER A 326 -10.31 -19.97 -7.51
C SER A 326 -9.10 -19.14 -7.08
N ALA A 327 -7.92 -19.37 -7.67
CA ALA A 327 -6.70 -18.63 -7.37
C ALA A 327 -6.38 -17.56 -8.42
N TRP A 328 -5.92 -16.38 -7.98
CA TRP A 328 -5.52 -15.34 -8.93
C TRP A 328 -4.20 -15.63 -9.65
N THR A 329 -3.44 -16.63 -9.16
CA THR A 329 -2.28 -17.21 -9.85
C THR A 329 -2.67 -18.15 -11.00
N GLY A 330 -3.95 -18.56 -11.08
CA GLY A 330 -4.51 -19.45 -12.11
C GLY A 330 -5.10 -20.74 -11.54
N GLY A 331 -6.18 -21.23 -12.16
CA GLY A 331 -6.85 -22.47 -11.77
C GLY A 331 -7.52 -22.44 -10.40
N ASP A 332 -7.78 -23.64 -9.87
CA ASP A 332 -8.31 -23.83 -8.52
C ASP A 332 -7.16 -23.80 -7.48
N LEU A 333 -7.39 -23.08 -6.39
CA LEU A 333 -6.59 -23.05 -5.18
C LEU A 333 -6.75 -24.37 -4.44
N GLN A 334 -5.62 -25.00 -4.12
CA GLN A 334 -5.52 -26.23 -3.36
C GLN A 334 -4.47 -26.09 -2.26
N PHE A 335 -4.67 -26.76 -1.12
CA PHE A 335 -3.60 -26.93 -0.12
C PHE A 335 -2.99 -28.32 -0.30
N PHE A 336 -1.69 -28.39 -0.61
CA PHE A 336 -1.01 -29.65 -0.85
C PHE A 336 -0.80 -30.38 0.47
N THR A 337 -1.65 -31.37 0.76
CA THR A 337 -1.56 -32.14 1.99
C THR A 337 -0.84 -33.46 1.81
N ARG A 338 -0.88 -34.03 0.59
CA ARG A 338 -0.27 -35.31 0.27
C ARG A 338 0.00 -35.50 -1.23
N PRO A 339 1.01 -36.31 -1.59
CA PRO A 339 1.24 -36.73 -2.96
C PRO A 339 0.26 -37.85 -3.39
N THR A 340 0.19 -38.09 -4.70
CA THR A 340 -0.56 -39.19 -5.33
C THR A 340 0.31 -40.06 -6.23
N LYS A 341 1.49 -39.56 -6.63
CA LYS A 341 2.51 -40.33 -7.38
C LYS A 341 3.62 -40.88 -6.48
N ILE A 342 3.43 -40.79 -5.17
CA ILE A 342 4.33 -41.32 -4.15
C ILE A 342 3.47 -42.17 -3.23
N GLU A 343 3.78 -43.45 -3.11
CA GLU A 343 3.08 -44.33 -2.16
C GLU A 343 3.55 -44.04 -0.74
N PHE A 344 2.64 -44.12 0.24
CA PHE A 344 2.94 -43.88 1.64
C PHE A 344 1.92 -44.61 2.52
N ASP A 345 2.25 -44.79 3.80
CA ASP A 345 1.30 -45.30 4.79
C ASP A 345 0.21 -44.26 5.10
N GLU A 346 -1.05 -44.53 4.69
CA GLU A 346 -2.20 -43.66 5.02
C GLU A 346 -2.40 -43.48 6.54
N GLY A 347 -1.85 -44.38 7.36
CA GLY A 347 -1.81 -44.33 8.81
C GLY A 347 -0.83 -43.31 9.41
N ASN A 348 0.11 -42.79 8.61
CA ASN A 348 1.19 -41.93 9.11
C ASN A 348 0.66 -40.67 9.81
N GLU A 349 1.00 -40.51 11.10
CA GLU A 349 0.52 -39.42 11.94
C GLU A 349 1.04 -38.04 11.52
N LEU A 350 2.29 -37.96 11.06
CA LEU A 350 2.90 -36.69 10.65
C LEU A 350 2.26 -36.13 9.39
N LEU A 351 1.89 -36.97 8.43
CA LEU A 351 1.11 -36.52 7.26
C LEU A 351 -0.27 -35.96 7.66
N ARG A 352 -0.87 -36.45 8.75
CA ARG A 352 -2.18 -35.97 9.22
C ARG A 352 -2.09 -34.70 10.06
N THR A 353 -1.03 -34.54 10.85
CA THR A 353 -0.89 -33.46 11.84
C THR A 353 -0.02 -32.30 11.36
N LYS A 354 0.91 -32.54 10.42
CA LYS A 354 1.87 -31.56 9.88
C LYS A 354 1.64 -31.34 8.38
N LEU A 355 0.38 -31.13 8.01
CA LEU A 355 -0.09 -31.00 6.63
C LEU A 355 0.73 -29.97 5.82
N GLY A 356 1.16 -30.37 4.62
CA GLY A 356 1.85 -29.50 3.66
C GLY A 356 3.25 -29.02 4.08
N ARG A 357 3.87 -29.61 5.11
CA ARG A 357 5.17 -29.13 5.63
C ARG A 357 6.40 -29.83 5.02
N PHE A 358 6.21 -30.90 4.24
CA PHE A 358 7.29 -31.78 3.77
C PHE A 358 7.69 -31.61 2.31
N SER A 359 7.13 -30.62 1.59
CA SER A 359 7.34 -30.45 0.14
C SER A 359 8.83 -30.36 -0.25
N VAL A 360 9.61 -29.56 0.49
CA VAL A 360 11.06 -29.41 0.28
C VAL A 360 11.79 -30.73 0.57
N ALA A 361 11.53 -31.35 1.71
CA ALA A 361 12.14 -32.62 2.12
C ALA A 361 11.89 -33.75 1.09
N ILE A 362 10.66 -33.86 0.58
CA ILE A 362 10.32 -34.85 -0.47
C ILE A 362 11.07 -34.52 -1.76
N GLY A 363 11.09 -33.25 -2.18
CA GLY A 363 11.83 -32.80 -3.36
C GLY A 363 13.34 -33.06 -3.30
N LEU A 364 13.94 -32.95 -2.11
CA LEU A 364 15.34 -33.29 -1.85
C LEU A 364 15.61 -34.79 -1.95
N ALA A 365 14.73 -35.62 -1.40
CA ALA A 365 14.88 -37.06 -1.50
C ALA A 365 14.73 -37.54 -2.96
N ILE A 366 13.82 -36.95 -3.75
CA ILE A 366 13.71 -37.21 -5.20
C ILE A 366 15.02 -36.87 -5.92
N GLN A 367 15.68 -35.77 -5.53
CA GLN A 367 17.00 -35.39 -6.05
C GLN A 367 18.06 -36.44 -5.74
N GLY A 368 18.13 -36.92 -4.50
CA GLY A 368 19.15 -37.89 -4.09
C GLY A 368 18.98 -39.26 -4.72
N LEU A 369 17.73 -39.69 -4.98
CA LEU A 369 17.43 -40.90 -5.77
C LEU A 369 17.77 -40.74 -7.26
N GLY A 370 18.19 -39.56 -7.71
CA GLY A 370 18.51 -39.28 -9.11
C GLY A 370 17.28 -39.26 -10.01
N LYS A 371 16.10 -38.96 -9.46
CA LYS A 371 14.81 -38.88 -10.17
C LYS A 371 14.33 -37.44 -10.39
N ALA A 372 15.12 -36.46 -9.95
CA ALA A 372 14.83 -35.04 -10.12
C ALA A 372 14.91 -34.55 -11.56
N ARG A 373 14.12 -33.52 -11.87
CA ARG A 373 14.20 -32.74 -13.12
C ARG A 373 15.49 -31.92 -13.17
N ILE A 374 15.82 -31.25 -12.06
CA ILE A 374 17.03 -30.43 -11.95
C ILE A 374 18.18 -31.34 -11.54
N THR A 375 19.14 -31.58 -12.41
CA THR A 375 20.24 -32.52 -12.10
C THR A 375 21.43 -31.87 -11.39
N ASP A 376 21.62 -30.56 -11.59
CA ASP A 376 22.68 -29.81 -10.93
C ASP A 376 22.35 -29.59 -9.44
N GLU A 377 23.38 -29.58 -8.60
CA GLU A 377 23.29 -29.52 -7.14
C GLU A 377 24.26 -28.48 -6.56
N TYR A 378 24.05 -28.10 -5.29
CA TYR A 378 24.89 -27.14 -4.58
C TYR A 378 25.99 -27.80 -3.74
N SER A 379 26.32 -29.07 -3.96
CA SER A 379 27.45 -29.70 -3.28
C SER A 379 28.76 -29.34 -4.02
N MET A 380 29.72 -28.74 -3.32
CA MET A 380 30.99 -28.29 -3.93
C MET A 380 31.89 -29.44 -4.44
N GLN A 381 31.49 -30.68 -4.17
CA GLN A 381 32.25 -31.86 -4.56
C GLN A 381 31.80 -32.32 -5.94
N LYS A 382 32.66 -32.12 -6.95
CA LYS A 382 32.62 -32.94 -8.16
C LYS A 382 32.99 -34.37 -7.76
N LYS A 383 32.06 -35.16 -7.19
CA LYS A 383 32.25 -36.60 -7.05
C LYS A 383 32.55 -37.10 -8.48
N LYS A 384 33.73 -37.66 -8.71
CA LYS A 384 34.02 -38.38 -9.96
C LYS A 384 32.86 -39.35 -10.13
N ARG A 385 32.05 -39.18 -11.17
CA ARG A 385 31.03 -40.15 -11.57
C ARG A 385 31.78 -41.48 -11.69
N ASN A 386 31.68 -42.35 -10.70
CA ASN A 386 32.16 -43.71 -10.84
C ASN A 386 31.41 -44.28 -12.05
N LEU A 387 32.15 -44.81 -13.02
CA LEU A 387 31.59 -45.48 -14.19
C LEU A 387 30.78 -46.73 -13.80
N PHE A 388 30.91 -47.18 -12.56
CA PHE A 388 29.99 -48.12 -11.90
C PHE A 388 28.95 -47.28 -11.14
N GLY A 389 27.68 -47.45 -11.51
CA GLY A 389 26.57 -46.54 -11.25
C GLY A 389 26.46 -46.02 -9.81
N ARG A 390 25.80 -44.86 -9.66
CA ARG A 390 25.16 -44.51 -8.37
C ARG A 390 24.45 -45.77 -7.88
N ASN A 391 24.57 -46.10 -6.59
CA ASN A 391 23.68 -47.09 -5.96
C ASN A 391 22.25 -46.55 -6.10
N GLN A 392 21.60 -46.83 -7.23
CA GLN A 392 20.26 -46.37 -7.56
C GLN A 392 19.20 -47.01 -6.65
N ASP A 393 19.62 -47.99 -5.84
CA ASP A 393 18.78 -48.77 -4.94
C ASP A 393 18.90 -48.31 -3.46
N GLN A 394 19.76 -47.33 -3.14
CA GLN A 394 19.84 -46.82 -1.76
C GLN A 394 18.72 -45.83 -1.47
N PRO A 395 17.97 -46.00 -0.35
CA PRO A 395 17.02 -45.00 0.12
C PRO A 395 17.67 -43.63 0.34
N CYS A 396 16.89 -42.57 0.22
CA CYS A 396 17.37 -41.20 0.40
C CYS A 396 16.54 -40.45 1.43
N TRP A 397 17.22 -39.86 2.41
CA TRP A 397 16.67 -38.81 3.25
C TRP A 397 16.82 -37.46 2.58
N GLY A 398 15.73 -36.70 2.52
CA GLY A 398 15.75 -35.26 2.27
C GLY A 398 15.43 -34.51 3.56
N ILE A 399 16.34 -33.65 4.00
CA ILE A 399 16.25 -32.90 5.27
C ILE A 399 16.06 -31.41 4.97
N ASP A 400 14.90 -30.88 5.35
CA ASP A 400 14.57 -29.45 5.34
C ASP A 400 14.82 -28.85 6.74
N VAL A 401 15.88 -28.06 6.86
CA VAL A 401 16.18 -27.26 8.05
C VAL A 401 15.70 -25.83 7.81
N GLY A 402 14.48 -25.54 8.25
CA GLY A 402 13.91 -24.20 8.24
C GLY A 402 14.25 -23.41 9.51
N SER A 403 13.77 -22.17 9.60
CA SER A 403 14.07 -21.29 10.75
C SER A 403 13.29 -21.59 12.03
N HIS A 404 12.35 -22.53 12.01
CA HIS A 404 11.47 -22.89 13.14
C HIS A 404 11.31 -24.39 13.35
N SER A 405 11.79 -25.23 12.42
CA SER A 405 11.60 -26.67 12.50
C SER A 405 12.58 -27.40 11.59
N VAL A 406 12.97 -28.61 11.99
CA VAL A 406 13.61 -29.59 11.12
C VAL A 406 12.54 -30.56 10.64
N LYS A 407 12.48 -30.79 9.32
CA LYS A 407 11.67 -31.86 8.75
C LYS A 407 12.54 -32.77 7.90
N ALA A 408 12.24 -34.06 7.87
CA ALA A 408 12.87 -34.97 6.94
C ALA A 408 11.86 -35.93 6.32
N ALA A 409 12.16 -36.39 5.11
CA ALA A 409 11.39 -37.40 4.39
C ALA A 409 12.34 -38.45 3.81
N ARG A 410 12.08 -39.74 4.08
CA ARG A 410 12.83 -40.85 3.49
C ARG A 410 12.05 -41.41 2.31
N LEU A 411 12.67 -41.37 1.13
CA LEU A 411 12.11 -42.00 -0.06
C LEU A 411 12.96 -43.18 -0.50
N GLU A 412 12.31 -44.18 -1.08
CA GLU A 412 12.98 -45.29 -1.75
C GLU A 412 12.23 -45.72 -3.01
N MET A 413 12.97 -46.28 -3.97
CA MET A 413 12.38 -46.89 -5.16
C MET A 413 12.14 -48.37 -4.89
N ILE A 414 10.89 -48.82 -4.96
CA ILE A 414 10.52 -50.23 -4.93
C ILE A 414 10.03 -50.61 -6.33
N GLY A 415 10.93 -51.19 -7.14
CA GLY A 415 10.70 -51.33 -8.58
C GLY A 415 10.59 -49.96 -9.25
N ASP A 416 9.47 -49.69 -9.92
CA ASP A 416 9.19 -48.39 -10.55
C ASP A 416 8.37 -47.45 -9.66
N THR A 417 8.02 -47.88 -8.45
CA THR A 417 7.21 -47.11 -7.51
C THR A 417 8.11 -46.32 -6.55
N LEU A 418 7.82 -45.02 -6.42
CA LEU A 418 8.45 -44.18 -5.40
C LEU A 418 7.64 -44.26 -4.10
N VAL A 419 8.29 -44.64 -3.01
CA VAL A 419 7.65 -44.84 -1.70
C VAL A 419 8.22 -43.84 -0.70
N LEU A 420 7.33 -43.11 -0.01
CA LEU A 420 7.63 -42.35 1.20
C LEU A 420 7.59 -43.28 2.39
N ALA A 421 8.77 -43.74 2.78
CA ALA A 421 8.96 -44.77 3.78
C ALA A 421 8.94 -44.23 5.20
N ASP A 422 9.39 -42.99 5.42
CA ASP A 422 9.49 -42.41 6.76
C ASP A 422 9.47 -40.87 6.74
N LEU A 423 9.08 -40.27 7.85
CA LEU A 423 9.01 -38.83 8.07
C LEU A 423 9.53 -38.47 9.46
N PHE A 424 10.16 -37.30 9.55
CA PHE A 424 10.58 -36.71 10.83
C PHE A 424 10.14 -35.25 10.90
N TYR A 425 9.66 -34.81 12.06
CA TYR A 425 9.35 -33.41 12.32
C TYR A 425 9.77 -33.07 13.74
N GLN A 426 10.57 -32.03 13.90
CA GLN A 426 10.89 -31.44 15.20
C GLN A 426 10.78 -29.92 15.12
N GLU A 427 10.07 -29.33 16.08
CA GLU A 427 9.98 -27.89 16.25
C GLU A 427 11.17 -27.39 17.08
N LEU A 428 11.67 -26.19 16.78
CA LEU A 428 12.84 -25.62 17.46
C LEU A 428 12.37 -24.71 18.62
N ASP A 429 13.00 -24.86 19.79
CA ASP A 429 12.54 -24.31 21.08
C ASP A 429 12.56 -22.77 21.18
N THR A 430 13.27 -22.08 20.30
CA THR A 430 13.43 -20.62 20.34
C THR A 430 13.18 -20.04 18.95
N GLY A 431 12.51 -18.88 18.91
CA GLY A 431 12.12 -18.23 17.65
C GLY A 431 13.30 -18.01 16.71
N ASN A 432 13.02 -17.99 15.40
CA ASN A 432 13.93 -17.77 14.27
C ASN A 432 15.43 -18.00 14.54
N ILE A 433 15.94 -19.18 14.14
CA ILE A 433 17.34 -19.59 14.33
C ILE A 433 18.39 -18.63 13.78
N ASN A 434 18.01 -17.73 12.88
CA ASN A 434 18.93 -16.76 12.26
C ASN A 434 19.24 -15.57 13.18
N VAL A 435 18.53 -15.43 14.30
CA VAL A 435 18.79 -14.39 15.31
C VAL A 435 19.94 -14.86 16.23
N GLY A 436 20.88 -13.97 16.57
CA GLY A 436 21.97 -14.28 17.52
C GLY A 436 23.24 -14.87 16.92
N GLY A 437 23.30 -15.08 15.60
CA GLY A 437 24.51 -15.53 14.88
C GLY A 437 24.70 -17.05 14.86
N ALA A 438 25.76 -17.50 14.19
CA ALA A 438 25.95 -18.91 13.82
C ALA A 438 26.01 -19.89 15.00
N GLN A 439 26.65 -19.52 16.12
CA GLN A 439 26.71 -20.37 17.31
C GLN A 439 25.32 -20.62 17.90
N ASN A 440 24.49 -19.57 17.96
CA ASN A 440 23.12 -19.70 18.45
C ASN A 440 22.28 -20.59 17.52
N SER A 441 22.45 -20.48 16.20
CA SER A 441 21.79 -21.38 15.23
C SER A 441 22.18 -22.84 15.45
N TYR A 442 23.45 -23.12 15.72
CA TYR A 442 23.94 -24.47 16.03
C TYR A 442 23.34 -24.99 17.35
N ASP A 443 23.42 -24.22 18.44
CA ASP A 443 22.95 -24.63 19.76
C ASP A 443 21.44 -24.98 19.76
N GLN A 444 20.65 -24.26 18.95
CA GLN A 444 19.22 -24.52 18.77
C GLN A 444 18.93 -25.74 17.88
N LEU A 445 19.79 -26.01 16.89
CA LEU A 445 19.59 -27.08 15.92
C LEU A 445 20.07 -28.44 16.43
N GLN A 446 21.15 -28.45 17.22
CA GLN A 446 21.82 -29.65 17.70
C GLN A 446 20.87 -30.65 18.38
N PRO A 447 19.95 -30.26 19.30
CA PRO A 447 19.05 -31.20 19.95
C PRO A 447 18.13 -31.92 18.95
N ALA A 448 17.58 -31.20 17.97
CA ALA A 448 16.72 -31.77 16.94
C ALA A 448 17.48 -32.74 16.02
N MET A 449 18.74 -32.43 15.71
CA MET A 449 19.59 -33.31 14.90
C MET A 449 20.03 -34.56 15.66
N ASP A 450 20.31 -34.45 16.97
CA ASP A 450 20.61 -35.59 17.82
C ASP A 450 19.41 -36.53 17.95
N GLU A 451 18.19 -35.98 18.10
CA GLU A 451 16.96 -36.76 18.07
C GLU A 451 16.77 -37.47 16.73
N PHE A 452 16.95 -36.77 15.62
CA PHE A 452 16.86 -37.35 14.28
C PHE A 452 17.85 -38.52 14.07
N LYS A 453 19.14 -38.31 14.37
CA LYS A 453 20.18 -39.36 14.25
C LYS A 453 19.93 -40.54 15.18
N LYS A 454 19.35 -40.31 16.37
CA LYS A 454 19.03 -41.38 17.31
C LYS A 454 17.85 -42.22 16.84
N ALA A 455 16.88 -41.59 16.18
CA ALA A 455 15.65 -42.24 15.73
C ALA A 455 15.80 -42.96 14.38
N HIS A 456 16.72 -42.51 13.52
CA HIS A 456 16.80 -42.99 12.14
C HIS A 456 18.22 -43.40 11.72
N ASP A 457 18.30 -44.44 10.89
CA ASP A 457 19.55 -44.85 10.24
C ASP A 457 19.89 -43.92 9.07
N LEU A 458 21.08 -43.33 9.12
CA LEU A 458 21.63 -42.47 8.08
C LEU A 458 22.80 -43.12 7.33
N GLU A 459 23.40 -44.20 7.85
CA GLU A 459 24.60 -44.80 7.26
C GLU A 459 24.27 -45.62 6.01
N SER A 460 23.08 -46.24 5.97
CA SER A 460 22.60 -47.01 4.83
C SER A 460 21.89 -46.16 3.75
N CYS A 461 21.68 -44.87 4.03
CA CYS A 461 20.89 -43.95 3.21
C CYS A 461 21.76 -42.86 2.58
N LEU A 462 21.33 -42.36 1.42
CA LEU A 462 21.80 -41.06 0.93
C LEU A 462 21.18 -39.94 1.78
N VAL A 463 21.93 -38.89 2.06
CA VAL A 463 21.42 -37.74 2.83
C VAL A 463 21.54 -36.44 2.05
N TRP A 464 20.40 -35.84 1.72
CA TRP A 464 20.30 -34.57 1.02
C TRP A 464 19.69 -33.51 1.93
N ALA A 465 20.15 -32.27 1.81
CA ALA A 465 19.64 -31.17 2.60
C ALA A 465 19.35 -29.91 1.79
N ASN A 466 18.58 -29.00 2.38
CA ASN A 466 18.23 -27.74 1.74
C ASN A 466 19.27 -26.62 1.92
N LEU A 467 19.42 -25.81 0.87
CA LEU A 467 19.95 -24.45 0.94
C LEU A 467 18.77 -23.46 0.92
N PRO A 468 18.68 -22.50 1.85
CA PRO A 468 17.57 -21.56 1.88
C PRO A 468 17.40 -20.79 0.57
N GLY A 469 16.15 -20.60 0.13
CA GLY A 469 15.83 -19.89 -1.11
C GLY A 469 16.32 -18.43 -1.16
N SER A 470 16.61 -17.79 -0.02
CA SER A 470 17.20 -16.44 0.08
C SER A 470 18.69 -16.40 -0.30
N GLU A 471 19.39 -17.53 -0.26
CA GLU A 471 20.82 -17.63 -0.58
C GLU A 471 21.09 -17.79 -2.08
N VAL A 472 20.02 -17.89 -2.90
CA VAL A 472 20.11 -18.10 -4.35
C VAL A 472 19.56 -16.92 -5.13
N THR A 473 20.30 -16.53 -6.17
CA THR A 473 19.83 -15.58 -7.20
C THR A 473 19.51 -16.34 -8.47
N THR A 474 18.25 -16.27 -8.91
CA THR A 474 17.77 -16.98 -10.10
C THR A 474 17.56 -16.05 -11.28
N ARG A 475 17.83 -16.55 -12.49
CA ARG A 475 17.55 -15.89 -13.75
C ARG A 475 16.85 -16.84 -14.71
N PHE A 476 15.97 -16.26 -15.53
CA PHE A 476 15.16 -16.93 -16.53
C PHE A 476 15.54 -16.32 -17.88
N VAL A 477 16.08 -17.13 -18.78
CA VAL A 477 16.50 -16.70 -20.11
C VAL A 477 16.08 -17.73 -21.15
N ARG A 478 16.08 -17.34 -22.43
CA ARG A 478 15.79 -18.26 -23.54
C ARG A 478 16.99 -18.22 -24.49
N LEU A 479 17.68 -19.34 -24.59
CA LEU A 479 18.84 -19.49 -25.46
C LEU A 479 18.40 -19.78 -26.90
N PRO A 480 19.20 -19.44 -27.92
CA PRO A 480 18.98 -19.94 -29.27
C PRO A 480 18.85 -21.47 -29.32
N PRO A 481 18.10 -22.04 -30.28
CA PRO A 481 17.93 -23.49 -30.41
C PRO A 481 19.19 -24.13 -30.99
N VAL A 482 20.21 -24.23 -30.15
CA VAL A 482 21.51 -24.83 -30.48
C VAL A 482 21.70 -26.13 -29.70
N ASP A 483 22.58 -26.99 -30.23
CA ASP A 483 23.00 -28.20 -29.57
C ASP A 483 23.60 -27.93 -28.17
N ASP A 484 23.64 -28.96 -27.33
CA ASP A 484 24.06 -28.84 -25.92
C ASP A 484 25.49 -28.32 -25.75
N LYS A 485 26.39 -28.58 -26.71
CA LYS A 485 27.77 -28.10 -26.64
C LYS A 485 27.81 -26.58 -26.77
N LYS A 486 27.14 -26.03 -27.78
CA LYS A 486 27.03 -24.57 -27.98
C LYS A 486 26.19 -23.91 -26.89
N ALA A 487 25.12 -24.58 -26.45
CA ALA A 487 24.30 -24.07 -25.35
C ALA A 487 25.14 -23.87 -24.09
N SER A 488 26.04 -24.80 -23.75
CA SER A 488 26.92 -24.68 -22.59
C SER A 488 27.80 -23.41 -22.62
N GLU A 489 28.32 -23.03 -23.79
CA GLU A 489 29.14 -21.81 -23.94
C GLU A 489 28.30 -20.55 -23.72
N LEU A 490 27.07 -20.55 -24.24
CA LEU A 490 26.11 -19.45 -24.05
C LEU A 490 25.63 -19.35 -22.60
N ILE A 491 25.36 -20.47 -21.93
CA ILE A 491 24.97 -20.48 -20.50
C ILE A 491 26.01 -19.74 -19.67
N ASP A 492 27.29 -20.07 -19.84
CA ASP A 492 28.37 -19.43 -19.08
C ASP A 492 28.46 -17.91 -19.35
N GLN A 493 28.16 -17.48 -20.57
CA GLN A 493 28.07 -16.06 -20.92
C GLN A 493 26.85 -15.39 -20.26
N GLU A 494 25.67 -16.00 -20.36
CA GLU A 494 24.43 -15.49 -19.75
C GLU A 494 24.56 -15.30 -18.24
N ILE A 495 25.27 -16.22 -17.56
CA ILE A 495 25.54 -16.13 -16.13
C ILE A 495 26.45 -14.94 -15.83
N ARG A 496 27.57 -14.79 -16.55
CA ARG A 496 28.50 -13.65 -16.38
C ARG A 496 27.83 -12.29 -16.61
N ASP A 497 26.91 -12.23 -17.57
CA ASP A 497 26.23 -10.97 -17.93
C ASP A 497 25.16 -10.57 -16.90
N ARG A 498 24.57 -11.52 -16.16
CA ARG A 498 23.40 -11.28 -15.29
C ARG A 498 23.66 -11.40 -13.80
N ILE A 499 24.78 -12.01 -13.41
CA ILE A 499 25.20 -12.13 -12.01
C ILE A 499 26.51 -11.38 -11.84
N PRO A 500 26.53 -10.25 -11.09
CA PRO A 500 27.72 -9.44 -10.87
C PRO A 500 28.63 -10.07 -9.79
N VAL A 501 28.97 -11.35 -9.95
CA VAL A 501 29.86 -12.12 -9.07
C VAL A 501 30.75 -13.00 -9.94
N PRO A 502 32.06 -13.12 -9.65
CA PRO A 502 32.96 -14.00 -10.40
C PRO A 502 32.46 -15.45 -10.43
N MET A 503 32.56 -16.12 -11.58
CA MET A 503 32.09 -17.50 -11.77
C MET A 503 32.74 -18.49 -10.79
N ASP A 504 33.99 -18.27 -10.40
CA ASP A 504 34.75 -19.08 -9.46
C ASP A 504 34.35 -18.85 -8.00
N GLU A 505 33.55 -17.83 -7.69
CA GLU A 505 32.93 -17.62 -6.38
C GLU A 505 31.50 -18.18 -6.30
N LEU A 506 30.99 -18.76 -7.39
CA LEU A 506 29.61 -19.25 -7.49
C LEU A 506 29.53 -20.78 -7.51
N VAL A 507 28.43 -21.28 -6.96
CA VAL A 507 27.91 -22.63 -7.22
C VAL A 507 26.58 -22.46 -7.94
N ILE A 508 26.43 -23.07 -9.10
CA ILE A 508 25.34 -22.78 -10.04
C ILE A 508 24.58 -24.07 -10.34
N SER A 509 23.26 -23.99 -10.20
CA SER A 509 22.33 -25.02 -10.68
C SER A 509 21.68 -24.54 -11.98
N ARG A 510 21.68 -25.38 -13.01
CA ARG A 510 21.10 -25.08 -14.34
C ARG A 510 20.00 -26.08 -14.67
N SER A 511 18.96 -25.59 -15.33
CA SER A 511 17.92 -26.38 -15.94
C SER A 511 17.62 -25.79 -17.31
N ILE A 512 17.89 -26.57 -18.36
CA ILE A 512 17.66 -26.17 -19.74
C ILE A 512 16.69 -27.15 -20.39
N ALA A 513 15.75 -26.64 -21.18
CA ALA A 513 14.87 -27.48 -21.99
C ALA A 513 15.66 -28.37 -22.94
N ALA A 514 15.13 -29.56 -23.25
CA ALA A 514 15.75 -30.48 -24.20
C ALA A 514 15.95 -29.80 -25.56
N TYR A 515 17.03 -30.15 -26.26
CA TYR A 515 17.25 -29.64 -27.61
C TYR A 515 16.25 -30.27 -28.58
N ASP A 516 15.43 -29.44 -29.20
CA ASP A 516 14.61 -29.80 -30.35
C ASP A 516 15.12 -29.05 -31.58
N LYS A 517 15.40 -29.80 -32.66
CA LYS A 517 15.86 -29.24 -33.94
C LYS A 517 14.74 -28.51 -34.68
N GLU A 518 13.49 -28.87 -34.41
CA GLU A 518 12.32 -28.28 -35.06
C GLU A 518 11.81 -27.04 -34.31
N ASP A 519 12.25 -26.82 -33.07
CA ASP A 519 11.90 -25.64 -32.29
C ASP A 519 12.74 -24.41 -32.71
N SER A 520 12.12 -23.47 -33.41
CA SER A 520 12.74 -22.22 -33.85
C SER A 520 12.79 -21.12 -32.79
N HIS A 521 12.19 -21.30 -31.62
CA HIS A 521 11.93 -20.22 -30.67
C HIS A 521 12.92 -20.20 -29.51
N GLY A 522 13.82 -21.18 -29.46
CA GLY A 522 14.89 -21.24 -28.48
C GLY A 522 14.52 -21.99 -27.22
N ARG A 523 15.55 -22.34 -26.45
CA ARG A 523 15.48 -23.24 -25.30
C ARG A 523 15.39 -22.43 -24.01
N PRO A 524 14.32 -22.56 -23.21
CA PRO A 524 14.30 -22.01 -21.86
C PRO A 524 15.48 -22.51 -21.03
N LEU A 525 16.13 -21.58 -20.35
CA LEU A 525 17.18 -21.82 -19.39
C LEU A 525 16.80 -21.11 -18.09
N VAL A 526 16.79 -21.88 -17.02
CA VAL A 526 16.77 -21.37 -15.65
C VAL A 526 18.13 -21.66 -15.04
N PHE A 527 18.76 -20.64 -14.45
CA PHE A 527 19.94 -20.86 -13.61
C PHE A 527 19.82 -20.12 -12.29
N SER A 528 20.24 -20.81 -11.24
CA SER A 528 20.18 -20.37 -9.86
C SER A 528 21.59 -20.43 -9.28
N ALA A 529 22.14 -19.29 -8.87
CA ALA A 529 23.49 -19.21 -8.34
C ALA A 529 23.50 -18.87 -6.85
N ALA A 530 24.31 -19.60 -6.09
CA ALA A 530 24.65 -19.29 -4.71
C ALA A 530 26.11 -18.89 -4.61
N ARG A 531 26.45 -18.01 -3.67
CA ARG A 531 27.85 -17.76 -3.32
C ARG A 531 28.44 -19.00 -2.66
N LYS A 532 29.67 -19.35 -3.02
CA LYS A 532 30.40 -20.47 -2.41
C LYS A 532 30.40 -20.41 -0.88
N ILE A 533 30.67 -19.23 -0.32
CA ILE A 533 30.69 -19.02 1.14
C ILE A 533 29.35 -19.40 1.80
N ALA A 534 28.21 -19.14 1.17
CA ALA A 534 26.90 -19.50 1.72
C ALA A 534 26.68 -21.03 1.72
N VAL A 535 27.11 -21.68 0.64
CA VAL A 535 27.10 -23.14 0.50
C VAL A 535 28.01 -23.80 1.54
N GLU A 536 29.25 -23.32 1.69
CA GLU A 536 30.23 -23.79 2.68
C GLU A 536 29.67 -23.70 4.10
N LYS A 537 29.16 -22.52 4.51
CA LYS A 537 28.55 -22.34 5.83
C LYS A 537 27.40 -23.30 6.10
N ARG A 538 26.58 -23.57 5.09
CA ARG A 538 25.46 -24.51 5.22
C ARG A 538 25.97 -25.95 5.38
N LEU A 539 26.97 -26.36 4.61
CA LEU A 539 27.60 -27.68 4.75
C LEU A 539 28.26 -27.85 6.12
N GLU A 540 29.00 -26.84 6.58
CA GLU A 540 29.65 -26.81 7.90
C GLU A 540 28.63 -26.95 9.03
N LEU A 541 27.46 -26.31 8.93
CA LEU A 541 26.39 -26.45 9.91
C LEU A 541 25.94 -27.92 10.07
N PHE A 542 25.73 -28.63 8.95
CA PHE A 542 25.36 -30.05 9.01
C PHE A 542 26.50 -30.92 9.55
N GLU A 543 27.73 -30.67 9.11
CA GLU A 543 28.91 -31.41 9.57
C GLU A 543 29.14 -31.24 11.08
N GLN A 544 28.97 -30.03 11.61
CA GLN A 544 29.03 -29.75 13.06
C GLN A 544 27.96 -30.52 13.83
N THR A 545 26.75 -30.67 13.25
CA THR A 545 25.70 -31.49 13.85
C THR A 545 25.91 -33.00 13.69
N GLY A 546 27.03 -33.42 13.09
CA GLY A 546 27.38 -34.83 12.87
C GLY A 546 26.61 -35.49 11.73
N ILE A 547 26.01 -34.70 10.82
CA ILE A 547 25.32 -35.20 9.63
C ILE A 547 26.19 -34.92 8.40
N LYS A 548 26.63 -35.98 7.74
CA LYS A 548 27.37 -35.89 6.49
C LYS A 548 26.40 -35.88 5.31
N LEU A 549 26.47 -34.85 4.47
CA LEU A 549 25.60 -34.72 3.31
C LEU A 549 26.21 -35.35 2.06
N ASP A 550 25.37 -36.03 1.29
CA ASP A 550 25.68 -36.53 -0.05
C ASP A 550 25.41 -35.50 -1.15
N GLY A 551 24.49 -34.58 -0.90
CA GLY A 551 24.12 -33.52 -1.81
C GLY A 551 23.32 -32.42 -1.12
N MET A 552 23.18 -31.29 -1.81
CA MET A 552 22.42 -30.13 -1.34
C MET A 552 21.67 -29.49 -2.50
N GLN A 553 20.44 -29.06 -2.27
CA GLN A 553 19.62 -28.37 -3.28
C GLN A 553 18.92 -27.16 -2.65
N ALA A 554 18.66 -26.12 -3.44
CA ALA A 554 17.90 -24.97 -2.96
C ALA A 554 16.41 -25.31 -2.75
N ASP A 555 15.76 -24.72 -1.74
CA ASP A 555 14.31 -24.92 -1.45
C ASP A 555 13.41 -24.88 -2.71
N PRO A 556 13.44 -23.80 -3.54
CA PRO A 556 12.58 -23.72 -4.72
C PRO A 556 12.88 -24.84 -5.73
N ASN A 557 14.14 -25.19 -5.93
CA ASN A 557 14.53 -26.25 -6.86
C ASN A 557 14.05 -27.62 -6.38
N ALA A 558 14.12 -27.88 -5.07
CA ALA A 558 13.56 -29.10 -4.49
C ALA A 558 12.04 -29.19 -4.73
N ILE A 559 11.30 -28.09 -4.54
CA ILE A 559 9.87 -28.05 -4.83
C ILE A 559 9.61 -28.27 -6.33
N VAL A 560 10.41 -27.68 -7.23
CA VAL A 560 10.30 -27.95 -8.68
C VAL A 560 10.44 -29.45 -8.98
N ASN A 561 11.35 -30.16 -8.31
CA ASN A 561 11.50 -31.61 -8.49
C ASN A 561 10.28 -32.38 -8.01
N LEU A 562 9.71 -31.99 -6.86
CA LEU A 562 8.45 -32.58 -6.38
C LEU A 562 7.32 -32.35 -7.38
N VAL A 563 7.13 -31.11 -7.84
CA VAL A 563 6.05 -30.75 -8.76
C VAL A 563 6.22 -31.48 -10.11
N ALA A 564 7.44 -31.51 -10.64
CA ALA A 564 7.71 -32.22 -11.89
C ALA A 564 7.41 -33.73 -11.80
N TRP A 565 7.67 -34.36 -10.64
CA TRP A 565 7.33 -35.76 -10.40
C TRP A 565 5.82 -35.97 -10.21
N GLU A 566 5.24 -35.23 -9.26
CA GLU A 566 3.85 -35.41 -8.80
C GLU A 566 2.81 -35.10 -9.87
N PHE A 567 3.15 -34.21 -10.80
CA PHE A 567 2.26 -33.71 -11.85
C PHE A 567 2.72 -34.10 -13.26
N ALA A 568 3.64 -35.05 -13.42
CA ALA A 568 4.20 -35.46 -14.72
C ALA A 568 3.12 -35.71 -15.81
N ASP A 569 2.02 -36.36 -15.44
CA ASP A 569 0.89 -36.64 -16.35
C ASP A 569 0.14 -35.38 -16.78
N GLN A 570 0.00 -34.39 -15.89
CA GLN A 570 -0.73 -33.15 -16.15
C GLN A 570 0.13 -32.13 -16.90
N LEU A 571 1.44 -32.15 -16.65
CA LEU A 571 2.40 -31.27 -17.32
C LEU A 571 2.73 -31.74 -18.74
N SER A 572 2.55 -33.03 -19.03
CA SER A 572 2.79 -33.57 -20.38
C SER A 572 1.73 -33.07 -21.36
N PRO A 573 2.11 -32.54 -22.54
CA PRO A 573 1.15 -32.13 -23.56
C PRO A 573 0.31 -33.33 -24.00
N ALA A 574 -1.01 -33.14 -24.06
CA ALA A 574 -1.97 -34.18 -24.39
C ALA A 574 -1.57 -34.90 -25.70
N THR A 575 -1.42 -36.22 -25.63
CA THR A 575 -1.33 -37.04 -26.84
C THR A 575 -2.69 -36.99 -27.55
N LEU A 576 -2.70 -36.88 -28.89
CA LEU A 576 -3.86 -36.73 -29.78
C LEU A 576 -5.01 -37.77 -29.67
N GLU A 577 -5.06 -38.60 -28.62
CA GLU A 577 -6.10 -39.60 -28.40
C GLU A 577 -7.29 -39.08 -27.56
N ASP A 578 -7.17 -37.94 -26.85
CA ASP A 578 -8.18 -37.51 -25.85
C ASP A 578 -9.14 -36.38 -26.27
N VAL A 579 -9.25 -36.05 -27.56
CA VAL A 579 -10.32 -35.16 -28.04
C VAL A 579 -11.43 -36.01 -28.67
N PRO A 580 -12.64 -36.08 -28.08
CA PRO A 580 -13.80 -36.62 -28.79
C PRO A 580 -14.05 -35.73 -30.01
N ALA A 581 -13.88 -36.29 -31.20
CA ALA A 581 -14.20 -35.62 -32.45
C ALA A 581 -15.70 -35.28 -32.42
N ASN A 582 -16.02 -34.01 -32.15
CA ASN A 582 -17.38 -33.52 -32.25
C ASN A 582 -17.65 -33.14 -33.71
N ASP A 583 -18.84 -33.52 -34.16
CA ASP A 583 -19.30 -33.49 -35.53
C ASP A 583 -19.09 -32.13 -36.23
N SER A 584 -18.41 -32.17 -37.38
CA SER A 584 -18.65 -31.20 -38.45
C SER A 584 -18.86 -31.93 -39.76
N GLU A 585 -20.03 -31.70 -40.33
CA GLU A 585 -20.54 -32.29 -41.55
C GLU A 585 -19.77 -31.86 -42.81
N ALA A 586 -19.85 -32.75 -43.81
CA ALA A 586 -19.68 -32.52 -45.26
C ALA A 586 -18.21 -32.46 -45.75
N VAL A 587 -17.78 -33.12 -46.84
CA VAL A 587 -18.44 -33.50 -48.10
C VAL A 587 -17.77 -34.77 -48.67
N LYS A 588 -18.60 -35.61 -49.32
CA LYS A 588 -18.27 -36.81 -50.09
C LYS A 588 -17.28 -36.57 -51.23
N SER A 589 -16.32 -37.48 -51.42
CA SER A 589 -16.02 -38.01 -52.76
C SER A 589 -15.46 -39.45 -52.68
N LYS A 590 -15.97 -40.30 -53.58
CA LYS A 590 -15.65 -41.73 -53.72
C LYS A 590 -14.45 -41.91 -54.65
N ALA A 591 -13.53 -42.80 -54.30
CA ALA A 591 -12.89 -43.72 -55.25
C ALA A 591 -12.35 -44.95 -54.50
N ALA A 592 -12.67 -46.15 -55.01
CA ALA A 592 -12.35 -47.45 -54.43
C ALA A 592 -11.03 -48.01 -54.97
N SER A 593 -10.27 -48.77 -54.16
CA SER A 593 -9.83 -50.15 -54.49
C SER A 593 -8.83 -50.77 -53.47
N THR A 594 -9.26 -51.91 -52.90
CA THR A 594 -8.50 -53.15 -52.61
C THR A 594 -7.53 -53.24 -51.40
N PRO A 595 -7.59 -54.33 -50.58
CA PRO A 595 -7.00 -54.38 -49.25
C PRO A 595 -5.57 -54.98 -49.23
N LYS A 596 -4.66 -54.39 -48.43
CA LYS A 596 -3.36 -55.02 -48.10
C LYS A 596 -3.01 -54.91 -46.61
N LYS A 597 -2.93 -56.10 -46.01
CA LYS A 597 -2.06 -56.60 -44.92
C LYS A 597 -1.65 -55.64 -43.78
N LYS A 598 -2.08 -56.03 -42.57
CA LYS A 598 -1.56 -55.64 -41.25
C LYS A 598 -0.01 -55.71 -41.21
N LEU A 599 0.63 -54.61 -40.84
CA LEU A 599 2.03 -54.56 -40.41
C LEU A 599 2.16 -53.60 -39.20
N TRP A 600 2.45 -54.20 -38.04
CA TRP A 600 3.25 -53.72 -36.89
C TRP A 600 3.35 -52.21 -36.59
N GLY A 601 2.93 -51.86 -35.37
CA GLY A 601 3.52 -50.82 -34.52
C GLY A 601 3.51 -49.39 -35.06
N LYS A 602 2.39 -48.67 -34.93
CA LYS A 602 2.42 -47.21 -34.99
C LYS A 602 3.27 -46.70 -33.82
N LYS A 603 4.49 -46.22 -34.10
CA LYS A 603 5.17 -45.26 -33.22
C LYS A 603 4.16 -44.13 -32.97
N GLN A 604 3.75 -43.95 -31.71
CA GLN A 604 3.07 -42.73 -31.30
C GLN A 604 4.03 -41.57 -31.60
N VAL A 605 3.68 -40.77 -32.60
CA VAL A 605 4.37 -39.52 -32.89
C VAL A 605 3.66 -38.48 -32.03
N LYS A 606 4.36 -37.96 -31.00
CA LYS A 606 3.91 -36.73 -30.33
C LYS A 606 3.73 -35.68 -31.44
N ALA A 607 2.56 -35.06 -31.54
CA ALA A 607 2.43 -33.88 -32.38
C ALA A 607 3.47 -32.87 -31.89
N ALA A 608 4.28 -32.31 -32.79
CA ALA A 608 5.17 -31.22 -32.45
C ALA A 608 4.29 -30.05 -31.96
N ALA A 609 4.31 -29.79 -30.65
CA ALA A 609 3.63 -28.64 -30.07
C ALA A 609 4.16 -27.38 -30.77
N ARG A 610 3.26 -26.53 -31.28
CA ARG A 610 3.67 -25.25 -31.84
C ARG A 610 4.07 -24.34 -30.70
N PHE A 611 5.01 -23.43 -30.93
CA PHE A 611 5.49 -22.54 -29.88
C PHE A 611 4.41 -21.61 -29.32
N ASP A 612 3.46 -21.19 -30.15
CA ASP A 612 2.31 -20.39 -29.73
C ASP A 612 1.32 -21.17 -28.85
N ASP A 613 1.47 -22.50 -28.76
CA ASP A 613 0.65 -23.31 -27.87
C ASP A 613 1.06 -23.03 -26.42
N LYS A 614 0.04 -22.75 -25.61
CA LYS A 614 0.21 -22.69 -24.17
C LYS A 614 0.62 -24.06 -23.62
N THR A 615 1.49 -24.06 -22.63
CA THR A 615 2.03 -25.24 -21.98
C THR A 615 1.35 -25.40 -20.62
N PRO A 616 0.74 -26.58 -20.34
CA PRO A 616 0.20 -26.89 -19.03
C PRO A 616 1.20 -26.63 -17.90
N ALA A 617 0.75 -25.93 -16.86
CA ALA A 617 1.58 -25.52 -15.75
C ALA A 617 0.86 -25.65 -14.41
N ILE A 618 1.64 -25.89 -13.36
CA ILE A 618 1.17 -25.84 -11.97
C ILE A 618 1.80 -24.61 -11.30
N ALA A 619 0.95 -23.79 -10.69
CA ALA A 619 1.41 -22.77 -9.77
C ALA A 619 1.58 -23.39 -8.38
N TRP A 620 2.64 -23.00 -7.69
CA TRP A 620 2.92 -23.48 -6.33
C TRP A 620 3.35 -22.32 -5.44
N VAL A 621 2.82 -22.26 -4.23
CA VAL A 621 3.21 -21.27 -3.22
C VAL A 621 3.67 -21.98 -1.97
N ASP A 622 4.94 -21.86 -1.62
CA ASP A 622 5.47 -22.37 -0.36
C ASP A 622 5.59 -21.24 0.66
N ALA A 623 4.83 -21.33 1.74
CA ALA A 623 4.77 -20.32 2.81
C ALA A 623 5.54 -20.81 4.05
N GLY A 624 6.82 -20.50 4.08
CA GLY A 624 7.72 -20.79 5.19
C GLY A 624 7.61 -19.78 6.34
N ALA A 625 8.44 -20.00 7.37
CA ALA A 625 8.53 -19.06 8.49
C ALA A 625 9.31 -17.79 8.11
N ALA A 626 10.46 -17.92 7.44
CA ALA A 626 11.30 -16.78 7.05
C ALA A 626 10.96 -16.19 5.66
N SER A 627 10.45 -17.01 4.75
CA SER A 627 10.23 -16.64 3.36
C SER A 627 8.97 -17.29 2.79
N THR A 628 8.48 -16.71 1.70
CA THR A 628 7.41 -17.26 0.87
C THR A 628 7.91 -17.31 -0.58
N THR A 629 7.68 -18.42 -1.27
CA THR A 629 8.12 -18.63 -2.65
C THR A 629 6.92 -18.93 -3.54
N LEU A 630 6.78 -18.19 -4.65
CA LEU A 630 5.84 -18.50 -5.73
C LEU A 630 6.60 -19.18 -6.87
N LEU A 631 6.06 -20.27 -7.39
CA LEU A 631 6.60 -21.04 -8.51
C LEU A 631 5.54 -21.25 -9.59
N TYR A 632 5.98 -21.34 -10.84
CA TYR A 632 5.23 -21.88 -11.97
C TYR A 632 6.08 -22.99 -12.59
N VAL A 633 5.51 -24.17 -12.78
CA VAL A 633 6.24 -25.35 -13.28
C VAL A 633 5.46 -25.95 -14.44
N SER A 634 6.07 -26.01 -15.62
CA SER A 634 5.60 -26.77 -16.79
C SER A 634 6.57 -27.90 -17.13
N ASP A 635 6.26 -28.73 -18.12
CA ASP A 635 7.22 -29.73 -18.63
C ASP A 635 8.45 -29.08 -19.31
N GLU A 636 8.24 -27.96 -20.01
CA GLU A 636 9.25 -27.24 -20.76
C GLU A 636 10.19 -26.44 -19.84
N THR A 637 9.64 -25.66 -18.91
CA THR A 637 10.42 -24.75 -18.05
C THR A 637 9.83 -24.64 -16.64
N HIS A 638 10.47 -23.84 -15.80
CA HIS A 638 9.90 -23.39 -14.53
C HIS A 638 10.31 -21.94 -14.26
N TRP A 639 9.57 -21.31 -13.39
CA TRP A 639 9.82 -19.96 -12.92
C TRP A 639 9.58 -19.92 -11.43
N PHE A 640 10.36 -19.15 -10.68
CA PHE A 640 10.05 -18.90 -9.28
C PHE A 640 10.59 -17.58 -8.77
N TRP A 641 9.99 -17.09 -7.70
CA TRP A 641 10.50 -15.94 -6.97
C TRP A 641 10.26 -16.11 -5.47
N THR A 642 11.32 -15.88 -4.70
CA THR A 642 11.29 -15.94 -3.24
C THR A 642 11.26 -14.53 -2.67
N VAL A 643 10.35 -14.29 -1.72
CA VAL A 643 10.32 -13.08 -0.92
C VAL A 643 10.66 -13.46 0.52
N GLU A 644 11.60 -12.73 1.13
CA GLU A 644 11.98 -12.85 2.55
C GLU A 644 10.90 -12.26 3.47
N THR A 645 9.69 -12.80 3.35
CA THR A 645 8.56 -12.49 4.22
C THR A 645 7.76 -13.78 4.38
N GLY A 646 7.62 -14.23 5.63
CA GLY A 646 6.94 -15.47 5.97
C GLY A 646 6.18 -15.38 7.28
N GLY A 647 5.88 -16.53 7.87
CA GLY A 647 5.13 -16.64 9.11
C GLY A 647 5.73 -15.90 10.31
N ASP A 648 7.05 -15.73 10.37
CA ASP A 648 7.78 -15.05 11.46
C ASP A 648 7.46 -13.55 11.49
N ASN A 649 7.28 -12.93 10.32
CA ASN A 649 6.87 -11.53 10.21
C ASN A 649 5.46 -11.33 10.77
N LEU A 650 4.56 -12.30 10.55
CA LEU A 650 3.20 -12.26 11.10
C LEU A 650 3.23 -12.40 12.62
N THR A 651 4.05 -13.32 13.15
CA THR A 651 4.25 -13.50 14.59
C THR A 651 4.80 -12.25 15.25
N SER A 652 5.82 -11.63 14.64
CA SER A 652 6.39 -10.38 15.09
C SER A 652 5.37 -9.23 15.10
N ALA A 653 4.50 -9.16 14.09
CA ALA A 653 3.41 -8.17 14.06
C ALA A 653 2.40 -8.38 15.19
N LEU A 654 2.01 -9.64 15.44
CA LEU A 654 1.10 -9.98 16.54
C LEU A 654 1.72 -9.73 17.91
N ALA A 655 2.99 -10.09 18.11
CA ALA A 655 3.71 -9.87 19.36
C ALA A 655 3.68 -8.40 19.78
N ARG A 656 3.87 -7.49 18.80
CA ARG A 656 3.81 -6.03 19.02
C ARG A 656 2.41 -5.55 19.40
N THR A 657 1.38 -5.94 18.64
CA THR A 657 0.01 -5.46 18.88
C THR A 657 -0.58 -6.03 20.17
N SER A 658 -0.37 -7.33 20.42
CA SER A 658 -0.86 -8.03 21.61
C SER A 658 0.00 -7.81 22.85
N LYS A 659 1.17 -7.17 22.72
CA LYS A 659 2.17 -6.97 23.79
C LYS A 659 2.59 -8.30 24.45
N LYS A 660 2.79 -9.33 23.64
CA LYS A 660 3.22 -10.68 24.05
C LYS A 660 4.63 -10.98 23.59
N THR A 661 5.26 -11.99 24.20
CA THR A 661 6.54 -12.52 23.70
C THR A 661 6.35 -13.18 22.33
N HIS A 662 7.44 -13.39 21.58
CA HIS A 662 7.37 -14.03 20.26
C HIS A 662 6.77 -15.44 20.32
N VAL A 663 7.12 -16.22 21.35
CA VAL A 663 6.62 -17.59 21.55
C VAL A 663 5.12 -17.60 21.87
N GLU A 664 4.67 -16.71 22.74
CA GLU A 664 3.24 -16.54 23.04
C GLU A 664 2.46 -16.08 21.80
N ALA A 665 3.03 -15.16 21.01
CA ALA A 665 2.43 -14.69 19.77
C ALA A 665 2.34 -15.80 18.72
N GLU A 666 3.33 -16.70 18.60
CA GLU A 666 3.26 -17.85 17.69
C GLU A 666 2.10 -18.76 18.07
N SER A 667 1.97 -19.05 19.37
CA SER A 667 0.86 -19.85 19.90
C SER A 667 -0.50 -19.22 19.60
N LEU A 668 -0.63 -17.89 19.77
CA LEU A 668 -1.85 -17.15 19.45
C LEU A 668 -2.12 -17.06 17.93
N LYS A 669 -1.09 -16.96 17.09
CA LYS A 669 -1.21 -16.96 15.62
C LYS A 669 -1.79 -18.28 15.11
N VAL A 670 -1.35 -19.41 15.70
CA VAL A 670 -1.84 -20.75 15.38
C VAL A 670 -3.22 -21.02 16.01
N GLN A 671 -3.53 -20.37 17.13
CA GLN A 671 -4.76 -20.54 17.90
C GLN A 671 -5.48 -19.20 18.14
N PRO A 672 -5.93 -18.52 17.06
CA PRO A 672 -6.50 -17.18 17.14
C PRO A 672 -7.81 -17.13 17.93
N GLU A 673 -8.47 -18.28 18.18
CA GLU A 673 -9.62 -18.34 19.07
C GLU A 673 -9.29 -17.89 20.50
N ARG A 674 -8.01 -17.95 20.91
CA ARG A 674 -7.56 -17.54 22.25
C ARG A 674 -7.28 -16.03 22.38
N LEU A 675 -7.31 -15.28 21.28
CA LEU A 675 -7.08 -13.83 21.31
C LEU A 675 -8.21 -13.12 22.04
N GLU A 676 -7.88 -12.36 23.08
CA GLU A 676 -8.88 -11.59 23.83
C GLU A 676 -9.52 -10.51 22.93
N ARG A 677 -8.69 -9.70 22.26
CA ARG A 677 -9.15 -8.61 21.37
C ARG A 677 -8.91 -8.97 19.91
N SER A 678 -9.65 -9.96 19.39
CA SER A 678 -9.36 -10.57 18.08
C SER A 678 -9.28 -9.60 16.91
N ALA A 679 -10.25 -8.69 16.76
CA ALA A 679 -10.21 -7.71 15.67
C ALA A 679 -8.96 -6.81 15.77
N ASN A 680 -8.68 -6.28 16.96
CA ASN A 680 -7.58 -5.36 17.18
C ASN A 680 -6.21 -6.05 17.09
N ASP A 681 -6.01 -7.15 17.82
CA ASP A 681 -4.73 -7.85 17.89
C ASP A 681 -4.36 -8.50 16.55
N PHE A 682 -5.34 -9.00 15.78
CA PHE A 682 -5.09 -9.66 14.50
C PHE A 682 -5.02 -8.70 13.30
N SER A 683 -5.51 -7.47 13.42
CA SER A 683 -5.50 -6.46 12.35
C SER A 683 -4.10 -6.22 11.75
N SER A 684 -3.05 -6.25 12.57
CA SER A 684 -1.67 -6.06 12.11
C SER A 684 -1.15 -7.22 11.25
N ILE A 685 -1.61 -8.45 11.53
CA ILE A 685 -1.34 -9.62 10.71
C ILE A 685 -2.08 -9.49 9.38
N GLU A 686 -3.36 -9.11 9.41
CA GLU A 686 -4.17 -8.97 8.20
C GLU A 686 -3.58 -7.92 7.24
N LEU A 687 -3.15 -6.77 7.78
CA LEU A 687 -2.45 -5.75 7.00
C LEU A 687 -1.17 -6.30 6.34
N LYS A 688 -0.35 -7.06 7.08
CA LYS A 688 0.86 -7.68 6.53
C LYS A 688 0.57 -8.70 5.45
N MET A 689 -0.51 -9.47 5.59
CA MET A 689 -0.96 -10.39 4.56
C MET A 689 -1.44 -9.66 3.30
N ASP A 690 -2.13 -8.53 3.45
CA ASP A 690 -2.63 -7.73 2.31
C ASP A 690 -1.48 -7.03 1.56
N GLU A 691 -0.47 -6.54 2.28
CA GLU A 691 0.79 -6.06 1.70
C GLU A 691 1.51 -7.16 0.89
N MET A 692 1.61 -8.36 1.47
CA MET A 692 2.24 -9.52 0.84
C MET A 692 1.45 -9.96 -0.40
N GLN A 693 0.11 -10.02 -0.33
CA GLN A 693 -0.75 -10.32 -1.48
C GLN A 693 -0.49 -9.35 -2.63
N SER A 694 -0.49 -8.04 -2.35
CA SER A 694 -0.27 -7.01 -3.37
C SER A 694 1.09 -7.18 -4.05
N ARG A 695 2.14 -7.51 -3.27
CA ARG A 695 3.47 -7.79 -3.80
C ARG A 695 3.48 -9.04 -4.68
N PHE A 696 2.88 -10.14 -4.23
CA PHE A 696 2.88 -11.39 -5.02
C PHE A 696 1.99 -11.33 -6.25
N GLN A 697 0.88 -10.57 -6.25
CA GLN A 697 0.11 -10.32 -7.45
C GLN A 697 0.96 -9.64 -8.52
N LYS A 698 1.75 -8.63 -8.14
CA LYS A 698 2.67 -7.98 -9.07
C LYS A 698 3.74 -8.94 -9.62
N ILE A 699 4.28 -9.77 -8.73
CA ILE A 699 5.27 -10.79 -9.08
C ILE A 699 4.69 -11.82 -10.07
N ALA A 700 3.46 -12.29 -9.84
CA ALA A 700 2.77 -13.22 -10.73
C ALA A 700 2.45 -12.61 -12.09
N GLU A 701 1.99 -11.35 -12.12
CA GLU A 701 1.80 -10.62 -13.38
C GLU A 701 3.08 -10.56 -14.21
N ASP A 702 4.20 -10.22 -13.57
CA ASP A 702 5.48 -10.11 -14.25
C ASP A 702 5.97 -11.49 -14.72
N ALA A 703 5.75 -12.55 -13.94
CA ALA A 703 6.06 -13.93 -14.31
C ALA A 703 5.30 -14.39 -15.56
N LEU A 704 3.98 -14.20 -15.56
CA LEU A 704 3.09 -14.60 -16.66
C LEU A 704 3.27 -13.72 -17.90
N LYS A 705 3.74 -12.47 -17.75
CA LYS A 705 4.15 -11.62 -18.88
C LYS A 705 5.49 -12.05 -19.48
N GLN A 706 6.45 -12.46 -18.65
CA GLN A 706 7.76 -12.95 -19.10
C GLN A 706 7.68 -14.35 -19.71
N ASN A 707 6.71 -15.16 -19.29
CA ASN A 707 6.50 -16.53 -19.74
C ASN A 707 5.01 -16.72 -20.08
N ASP A 708 4.60 -16.07 -21.15
CA ASP A 708 3.20 -16.09 -21.62
C ASP A 708 2.74 -17.49 -22.05
N ARG A 709 3.65 -18.46 -22.19
CA ARG A 709 3.30 -19.86 -22.49
C ARG A 709 2.64 -20.59 -21.32
N PHE A 710 2.78 -20.16 -20.06
CA PHE A 710 2.17 -20.90 -18.95
C PHE A 710 0.63 -20.90 -19.03
N ASP A 711 0.03 -22.09 -19.10
CA ASP A 711 -1.40 -22.34 -18.85
C ASP A 711 -1.57 -22.96 -17.47
N VAL A 712 -1.86 -22.13 -16.47
CA VAL A 712 -1.90 -22.57 -15.08
C VAL A 712 -3.19 -23.34 -14.81
N LEU A 713 -3.07 -24.66 -14.67
CA LEU A 713 -4.19 -25.57 -14.45
C LEU A 713 -4.75 -25.46 -13.02
N GLU A 714 -3.85 -25.44 -12.04
CA GLU A 714 -4.16 -25.42 -10.61
C GLU A 714 -3.07 -24.66 -9.85
N THR A 715 -3.44 -24.11 -8.70
CA THR A 715 -2.52 -23.49 -7.74
C THR A 715 -2.48 -24.30 -6.46
N TYR A 716 -1.30 -24.78 -6.08
CA TYR A 716 -1.08 -25.46 -4.81
C TYR A 716 -0.37 -24.56 -3.81
N VAL A 717 -0.76 -24.67 -2.55
CA VAL A 717 -0.11 -24.00 -1.43
C VAL A 717 0.48 -25.05 -0.49
N SER A 718 1.70 -24.81 0.00
CA SER A 718 2.35 -25.59 1.05
C SER A 718 3.00 -24.68 2.10
N GLY A 719 3.64 -25.29 3.09
CA GLY A 719 4.35 -24.58 4.15
C GLY A 719 3.49 -24.29 5.38
N GLY A 720 4.15 -24.16 6.53
CA GLY A 720 3.47 -24.00 7.82
C GLY A 720 2.74 -22.67 7.97
N ALA A 721 3.24 -21.59 7.36
CA ALA A 721 2.64 -20.27 7.48
C ALA A 721 1.31 -20.14 6.72
N ALA A 722 1.09 -20.96 5.70
CA ALA A 722 -0.16 -21.01 4.94
C ALA A 722 -1.38 -21.41 5.79
N LEU A 723 -1.16 -22.09 6.93
CA LEU A 723 -2.20 -22.45 7.88
C LEU A 723 -2.58 -21.33 8.85
N THR A 724 -1.89 -20.17 8.79
CA THR A 724 -2.30 -18.98 9.55
C THR A 724 -3.66 -18.53 9.07
N MET A 725 -4.58 -18.24 10.01
CA MET A 725 -5.93 -17.82 9.67
C MET A 725 -5.91 -16.60 8.74
N GLY A 726 -6.69 -16.65 7.66
CA GLY A 726 -6.68 -15.62 6.63
C GLY A 726 -5.63 -15.78 5.55
N TRP A 727 -4.57 -16.57 5.72
CA TRP A 727 -3.49 -16.60 4.74
C TRP A 727 -3.95 -17.15 3.38
N MET A 728 -4.64 -18.31 3.37
CA MET A 728 -5.09 -18.95 2.12
C MET A 728 -6.08 -18.08 1.32
N ARG A 729 -7.03 -17.39 1.99
CA ARG A 729 -7.99 -16.51 1.29
C ARG A 729 -7.32 -15.34 0.54
N ARG A 730 -6.07 -14.95 0.89
CA ARG A 730 -5.33 -13.92 0.13
C ARG A 730 -4.85 -14.42 -1.23
N TRP A 731 -4.84 -15.73 -1.46
CA TRP A 731 -4.53 -16.32 -2.78
C TRP A 731 -5.79 -16.59 -3.60
N ALA A 732 -6.97 -16.45 -3.00
CA ALA A 732 -8.25 -16.67 -3.62
C ALA A 732 -8.77 -15.43 -4.38
N GLY A 733 -9.62 -15.68 -5.36
CA GLY A 733 -10.33 -14.67 -6.15
C GLY A 733 -9.62 -14.32 -7.46
N LYS A 734 -10.02 -13.19 -8.05
CA LYS A 734 -9.39 -12.67 -9.27
C LYS A 734 -8.22 -11.76 -8.92
N MET A 735 -7.25 -11.71 -9.82
CA MET A 735 -6.13 -10.77 -9.71
C MET A 735 -6.68 -9.34 -9.71
N ILE A 736 -6.30 -8.55 -8.70
CA ILE A 736 -6.74 -7.16 -8.59
C ILE A 736 -5.77 -6.33 -9.43
N VAL A 737 -6.09 -6.14 -10.70
CA VAL A 737 -5.33 -5.25 -11.59
C VAL A 737 -5.66 -3.81 -11.18
N ARG A 738 -4.74 -3.13 -10.50
CA ARG A 738 -4.87 -1.71 -10.14
C ARG A 738 -4.30 -0.81 -11.22
#